data_AF-A0A8J7ZC78-F1
#
_entry.id   AF-A0A8J7ZC78-F1
#
_cell.length_a   1.000
_cell.length_b   1.000
_cell.length_c   1.000
_cell.angle_alpha   90.00
_cell.angle_beta   90.00
_cell.angle_gamma   90.00
#
_symmetry.space_group_name_H-M   'P 1'
#
loop_
_entity.id
_entity.type
_entity.pdbx_description
1 polymer ?
#
loop_
_entity_poly.entity_id
_entity_poly.type
_entity_poly.pdbx_seq_one_letter_code
_entity_poly.pdbx_strand_id
1 'polypeptide(L)'
;MYLRKKLQKRFNLLFILIIFLGILVVGTPISSNIVNSLPDLTETSTEQENDIEVDSYKSTAIEKIGNYGWDDLEVVGENVFLNDLKVIIDNDDNSHIIWSGRIDSDWFLHHKIRYTSNGSWSEITIIGETTSDFYGLMDAKLDDFGQLHICWLDDTEIKYRYYSYGSWSEEVTIDVGVQPRLDIISNDQVSIVYRKREDYYSSYYWANMISLHSWDYQIIPEFGFSYYSDTARNYDYLMSEYQGSDQMYLMTGVVRRVGNYFNYQYLLSYYLIWKENDSTPISWSGYYNEYSLESSTYHLAKPLLLSSSTGKVHFIYPIHDDNTYKLGYQKLYPTGPWTAPLNLTSKSAIKCNIVGVVDNSDRLVLMWNYITYPPEGGTSAGLYMKTLSSKTGQWSGDFLVNPGHGYTQYPSLAADSEGNLHAAWLDQNDTSRTLYYRKGWVDTDEDGLMDFEERDVYFTDPYNDDSDSDMFTDGAEYNYWIGRSVNETTAASYCNNPDVDNDTMIDGWEYNYQLDPYLDDSLSDFDSDLLTNLYEYQIHTLPNNNDTDNDAVSDYDEAIVHLSDPLDTDSDDDKLDDGLEINILTSNPLSGDTDNDTMSDWYEWAKGLNILVNDSGEDPDGEGLINYYEHIYSTHPFDNDTEDDGLTDYEEVMIYHTKPLDADGDYDGLNDIDELFGFYVPDNPFSNGTGYIFTDPNNDDTDEDSVNDYSESYNKLDPNNNDSDSDLMIDGYEWIYRFSAGLNASDPSDALTDIDGDGLTNLEESYLWTHPNNSDTDGDRFSDLEELFYGCDPRLWDTDGDGLSDYNEVIVIGTNVTNPDTDADGLNDYQEVHIYFSDPLIIDTDKDTLIDGDEVHIYNTSPAKKDTDDDLVDDNDELDFGSDPTLIDTDFDGMDDYFEWLYDLDPRVDDSQIDTEGDGIVNGDEYQYDSNPLLPDTDFDNVTDYDEIVIYFTRPDHFDTDLDGLSDYVEIFIYNTTAHDPDTDDDRIDDGEEISIGTNPLAYDTDGDGISDGQELDDKTDPLDPSDNRVIKRNRLVLISFSSIIGAMIIYYFSPFITKRIRKNVESEWVREGIRKRQQKSTDILSNDNSTTTTEQEDKTLET
;
A
#
# COMPACT_ATOMS: atom_id res chain seq x y z
N MET A 1 50.52 -5.91 -46.05
CA MET A 1 49.95 -4.55 -46.10
C MET A 1 49.10 -4.50 -47.34
N TYR A 2 47.79 -4.43 -47.32
CA TYR A 2 46.86 -3.93 -46.31
C TYR A 2 45.67 -4.91 -46.37
N LEU A 3 45.60 -5.90 -45.47
CA LEU A 3 45.02 -5.78 -44.12
C LEU A 3 43.58 -5.22 -44.18
N ARG A 4 42.58 -5.81 -43.54
CA ARG A 4 42.61 -6.76 -42.43
C ARG A 4 41.21 -7.37 -42.29
N LYS A 5 41.18 -8.71 -42.37
CA LYS A 5 40.44 -9.66 -41.50
C LYS A 5 38.91 -9.51 -41.43
N LYS A 6 38.11 -10.53 -41.75
CA LYS A 6 38.23 -11.90 -41.22
C LYS A 6 37.56 -12.91 -42.18
N LEU A 7 38.38 -13.79 -42.77
CA LEU A 7 37.98 -14.99 -43.50
C LEU A 7 39.00 -16.09 -43.12
N GLN A 8 38.59 -17.35 -43.22
CA GLN A 8 39.25 -18.61 -42.85
C GLN A 8 39.17 -18.98 -41.36
N LYS A 9 38.76 -20.19 -40.96
CA LYS A 9 38.78 -21.48 -41.67
C LYS A 9 37.86 -22.49 -40.95
N ARG A 10 37.08 -23.24 -41.74
CA ARG A 10 36.50 -24.54 -41.36
C ARG A 10 37.61 -25.55 -41.01
N PHE A 11 37.42 -26.40 -39.99
CA PHE A 11 37.34 -27.88 -40.07
C PHE A 11 37.69 -28.59 -38.74
N ASN A 12 36.80 -29.53 -38.38
CA ASN A 12 36.96 -30.72 -37.53
C ASN A 12 37.17 -30.59 -36.01
N LEU A 13 36.22 -31.15 -35.25
CA LEU A 13 36.55 -32.02 -34.12
C LEU A 13 35.43 -33.06 -33.85
N LEU A 14 35.58 -34.27 -34.40
CA LEU A 14 35.29 -35.46 -33.60
C LEU A 14 36.34 -36.53 -33.90
N PHE A 15 36.94 -37.01 -32.80
CA PHE A 15 37.55 -38.32 -32.58
C PHE A 15 39.09 -38.49 -32.58
N ILE A 16 39.55 -38.67 -31.33
CA ILE A 16 40.38 -39.79 -30.81
C ILE A 16 41.87 -39.53 -30.56
N LEU A 17 42.17 -39.35 -29.27
CA LEU A 17 42.83 -40.32 -28.37
C LEU A 17 44.34 -40.63 -28.57
N ILE A 18 45.01 -40.68 -27.41
CA ILE A 18 46.15 -41.54 -27.00
C ILE A 18 47.53 -40.88 -26.97
N ILE A 19 47.93 -40.54 -25.74
CA ILE A 19 49.18 -41.00 -25.12
C ILE A 19 48.79 -41.41 -23.68
N PHE A 20 49.21 -42.49 -23.03
CA PHE A 20 49.86 -43.77 -23.34
C PHE A 20 50.21 -44.35 -21.95
N LEU A 21 50.07 -45.67 -21.73
CA LEU A 21 50.61 -46.49 -20.60
C LEU A 21 50.07 -46.15 -19.18
N GLY A 22 49.75 -47.07 -18.26
CA GLY A 22 49.99 -48.50 -18.15
C GLY A 22 50.47 -48.84 -16.72
N ILE A 23 49.68 -49.62 -15.96
CA ILE A 23 50.08 -50.69 -15.00
C ILE A 23 50.96 -50.25 -13.77
N LEU A 24 50.66 -50.49 -12.48
CA LEU A 24 50.72 -51.74 -11.68
C LEU A 24 50.39 -51.35 -10.18
N VAL A 25 49.39 -51.89 -9.47
CA VAL A 25 49.40 -53.06 -8.52
C VAL A 25 49.91 -52.80 -7.06
N VAL A 26 49.17 -53.41 -6.10
CA VAL A 26 49.41 -53.68 -4.65
C VAL A 26 49.15 -52.52 -3.68
N GLY A 27 48.41 -52.64 -2.57
CA GLY A 27 47.72 -53.77 -1.92
C GLY A 27 47.12 -53.33 -0.58
N THR A 28 46.18 -54.13 -0.05
CA THR A 28 45.69 -54.12 1.34
C THR A 28 46.83 -54.33 2.35
N PRO A 29 46.73 -53.89 3.62
CA PRO A 29 46.11 -54.70 4.70
C PRO A 29 45.21 -53.87 5.67
N ILE A 30 44.08 -54.38 6.20
CA ILE A 30 43.86 -55.34 7.31
C ILE A 30 43.97 -54.73 8.73
N SER A 31 42.85 -54.89 9.48
CA SER A 31 42.70 -55.10 10.95
C SER A 31 42.99 -53.94 11.90
N SER A 32 42.43 -53.83 13.11
CA SER A 32 41.31 -54.46 13.83
C SER A 32 41.33 -53.91 15.27
N ASN A 33 40.16 -53.90 15.90
CA ASN A 33 39.90 -54.24 17.30
C ASN A 33 40.03 -53.23 18.45
N ILE A 34 38.86 -53.03 19.11
CA ILE A 34 38.53 -53.23 20.55
C ILE A 34 39.17 -52.20 21.52
N VAL A 35 38.45 -51.51 22.43
CA VAL A 35 37.92 -51.99 23.73
C VAL A 35 36.87 -51.01 24.33
N ASN A 36 35.74 -51.58 24.78
CA ASN A 36 34.82 -51.29 25.91
C ASN A 36 35.06 -50.08 26.85
N SER A 37 33.97 -49.44 27.30
CA SER A 37 33.40 -49.64 28.66
C SER A 37 32.12 -48.83 28.96
N LEU A 38 31.11 -49.56 29.47
CA LEU A 38 29.90 -49.19 30.24
C LEU A 38 30.24 -48.49 31.59
N PRO A 39 29.31 -47.85 32.36
CA PRO A 39 27.97 -48.33 32.83
C PRO A 39 26.81 -47.31 32.66
N ASP A 40 25.50 -47.63 32.58
CA ASP A 40 24.53 -48.53 33.28
C ASP A 40 23.66 -47.78 34.31
N LEU A 41 22.38 -48.21 34.41
CA LEU A 41 21.25 -47.93 35.35
C LEU A 41 19.96 -47.41 34.64
N THR A 42 19.03 -48.29 34.20
CA THR A 42 17.83 -48.88 34.91
C THR A 42 16.65 -47.91 35.01
N GLU A 43 15.35 -48.21 34.82
CA GLU A 43 14.56 -49.40 34.42
C GLU A 43 13.09 -48.93 34.21
N THR A 44 12.43 -49.40 33.14
CA THR A 44 11.01 -49.86 32.97
C THR A 44 9.78 -49.13 33.56
N SER A 45 8.74 -48.89 32.71
CA SER A 45 7.38 -49.52 32.69
C SER A 45 6.34 -48.56 32.03
N THR A 46 5.91 -48.78 30.78
CA THR A 46 4.65 -49.43 30.28
C THR A 46 3.34 -48.67 30.51
N GLU A 47 2.76 -48.14 29.42
CA GLU A 47 1.33 -48.10 29.00
C GLU A 47 1.28 -47.25 27.70
N GLN A 48 1.28 -47.83 26.51
CA GLN A 48 0.13 -48.26 25.69
C GLN A 48 -0.81 -47.11 25.30
N GLU A 49 -0.40 -46.31 24.30
CA GLU A 49 -1.28 -45.40 23.57
C GLU A 49 -1.31 -45.77 22.07
N ASN A 50 -2.49 -45.54 21.49
CA ASN A 50 -2.81 -45.83 20.11
C ASN A 50 -2.14 -44.80 19.21
N ASP A 51 -1.31 -45.26 18.28
CA ASP A 51 -0.79 -44.45 17.18
C ASP A 51 -1.95 -44.01 16.28
N ILE A 52 -2.41 -42.77 16.48
CA ILE A 52 -2.87 -41.92 15.39
C ILE A 52 -1.64 -41.08 15.03
N GLU A 53 -1.10 -41.35 13.85
CA GLU A 53 0.02 -40.61 13.25
C GLU A 53 -0.52 -39.22 12.87
N VAL A 54 -0.55 -38.31 13.85
CA VAL A 54 -0.64 -36.87 13.58
C VAL A 54 0.77 -36.46 13.15
N ASP A 55 0.87 -35.89 11.96
CA ASP A 55 2.11 -35.40 11.39
C ASP A 55 2.86 -34.56 12.43
N SER A 56 4.06 -35.03 12.79
CA SER A 56 4.93 -34.34 13.70
C SER A 56 5.45 -33.08 13.03
N TYR A 57 4.70 -31.97 13.10
CA TYR A 57 5.31 -30.65 13.14
C TYR A 57 6.22 -30.65 14.36
N LYS A 58 7.52 -30.80 14.11
CA LYS A 58 8.53 -30.70 15.15
C LYS A 58 8.34 -29.36 15.83
N SER A 59 8.17 -29.41 17.15
CA SER A 59 8.40 -28.28 18.04
C SER A 59 9.84 -27.78 17.87
N THR A 60 10.07 -26.90 16.89
CA THR A 60 11.13 -25.90 16.97
C THR A 60 10.64 -24.86 17.96
N ALA A 61 11.49 -24.44 18.90
CA ALA A 61 11.10 -23.46 19.90
C ALA A 61 10.91 -22.11 19.20
N ILE A 62 9.66 -21.73 18.96
CA ILE A 62 9.33 -20.40 18.42
C ILE A 62 9.62 -19.39 19.53
N GLU A 63 10.52 -18.45 19.24
CA GLU A 63 10.86 -17.38 20.16
C GLU A 63 9.96 -16.18 19.85
N LYS A 64 9.03 -15.84 20.76
CA LYS A 64 8.18 -14.65 20.61
C LYS A 64 9.01 -13.39 20.85
N ILE A 65 9.12 -12.53 19.83
CA ILE A 65 9.89 -11.28 19.82
C ILE A 65 9.04 -10.20 19.17
N GLY A 66 8.46 -9.31 19.99
CA GLY A 66 7.39 -8.43 19.53
C GLY A 66 6.19 -9.25 19.06
N ASN A 67 5.48 -8.76 18.05
CA ASN A 67 4.29 -9.40 17.46
C ASN A 67 4.68 -10.48 16.44
N TYR A 68 5.80 -11.16 16.68
CA TYR A 68 6.31 -12.18 15.77
C TYR A 68 6.93 -13.36 16.52
N GLY A 69 6.60 -14.56 16.07
CA GLY A 69 7.17 -15.83 16.50
C GLY A 69 8.31 -16.24 15.57
N TRP A 70 9.55 -16.22 16.04
CA TRP A 70 10.69 -16.47 15.17
C TRP A 70 11.20 -17.92 15.22
N ASP A 71 11.35 -18.52 14.02
CA ASP A 71 11.91 -19.86 13.81
C ASP A 71 13.37 -19.99 14.27
N ASP A 72 13.93 -21.20 14.29
CA ASP A 72 15.37 -21.40 14.51
C ASP A 72 16.23 -20.76 13.39
N LEU A 73 17.45 -20.32 13.73
CA LEU A 73 18.36 -19.71 12.74
C LEU A 73 18.86 -20.73 11.70
N GLU A 74 18.72 -20.38 10.41
CA GLU A 74 19.21 -21.19 9.30
C GLU A 74 20.47 -20.58 8.66
N VAL A 75 21.43 -21.43 8.26
CA VAL A 75 22.66 -21.00 7.57
C VAL A 75 22.48 -21.05 6.05
N VAL A 76 22.49 -19.89 5.41
CA VAL A 76 22.40 -19.77 3.94
C VAL A 76 23.75 -20.06 3.28
N GLY A 77 24.84 -19.51 3.84
CA GLY A 77 26.20 -19.66 3.32
C GLY A 77 27.29 -19.35 4.36
N GLU A 78 28.43 -20.05 4.23
CA GLU A 78 29.60 -19.91 5.12
C GLU A 78 30.77 -19.19 4.43
N ASN A 79 31.51 -18.38 5.20
CA ASN A 79 32.66 -17.58 4.76
C ASN A 79 32.32 -16.63 3.59
N VAL A 80 31.13 -16.05 3.64
CA VAL A 80 30.63 -15.15 2.60
C VAL A 80 31.28 -13.77 2.74
N PHE A 81 31.77 -13.24 1.62
CA PHE A 81 32.21 -11.84 1.50
C PHE A 81 31.15 -11.09 0.71
N LEU A 82 30.31 -10.30 1.37
CA LEU A 82 29.23 -9.57 0.71
C LEU A 82 29.27 -8.06 0.93
N ASN A 83 28.72 -7.33 -0.04
CA ASN A 83 28.53 -5.88 -0.03
C ASN A 83 27.05 -5.47 -0.10
N ASP A 84 26.19 -6.37 -0.58
CA ASP A 84 24.76 -6.16 -0.80
C ASP A 84 24.02 -7.49 -0.62
N LEU A 85 22.83 -7.43 -0.02
CA LEU A 85 21.97 -8.58 0.29
C LEU A 85 20.50 -8.16 0.07
N LYS A 86 19.73 -9.02 -0.58
CA LYS A 86 18.29 -8.86 -0.80
C LYS A 86 17.58 -10.18 -0.48
N VAL A 87 16.45 -10.07 0.21
CA VAL A 87 15.42 -11.10 0.36
C VAL A 87 14.23 -10.60 -0.44
N ILE A 88 13.71 -11.43 -1.34
CA ILE A 88 12.49 -11.18 -2.12
C ILE A 88 11.60 -12.41 -1.97
N ILE A 89 10.31 -12.21 -1.84
CA ILE A 89 9.31 -13.28 -1.79
C ILE A 89 8.63 -13.36 -3.15
N ASP A 90 8.47 -14.56 -3.70
CA ASP A 90 7.70 -14.79 -4.93
C ASP A 90 6.22 -15.05 -4.62
N ASN A 91 5.37 -15.15 -5.66
CA ASN A 91 3.92 -15.37 -5.49
C ASN A 91 3.58 -16.75 -4.88
N ASP A 92 4.55 -17.67 -4.78
CA ASP A 92 4.41 -18.97 -4.12
C ASP A 92 4.97 -18.92 -2.67
N ASP A 93 5.20 -17.72 -2.14
CA ASP A 93 5.84 -17.40 -0.86
C ASP A 93 7.25 -17.97 -0.67
N ASN A 94 7.94 -18.38 -1.74
CA ASN A 94 9.32 -18.85 -1.65
C ASN A 94 10.28 -17.68 -1.41
N SER A 95 11.30 -17.90 -0.59
CA SER A 95 12.27 -16.86 -0.25
C SER A 95 13.49 -16.89 -1.16
N HIS A 96 13.63 -15.86 -1.99
CA HIS A 96 14.78 -15.62 -2.85
C HIS A 96 15.85 -14.81 -2.12
N ILE A 97 16.99 -15.45 -1.83
CA ILE A 97 18.13 -14.79 -1.21
C ILE A 97 19.18 -14.49 -2.27
N ILE A 98 19.43 -13.20 -2.50
CA ILE A 98 20.38 -12.72 -3.51
C ILE A 98 21.46 -11.90 -2.81
N TRP A 99 22.72 -12.21 -3.09
CA TRP A 99 23.83 -11.44 -2.53
C TRP A 99 25.00 -11.30 -3.49
N SER A 100 25.73 -10.20 -3.34
CA SER A 100 27.05 -10.06 -3.97
C SER A 100 28.09 -10.83 -3.15
N GLY A 101 28.85 -11.71 -3.79
CA GLY A 101 29.80 -12.60 -3.14
C GLY A 101 31.16 -12.58 -3.84
N ARG A 102 32.24 -12.76 -3.09
CA ARG A 102 33.58 -12.94 -3.68
C ARG A 102 33.95 -14.42 -3.81
N ILE A 103 34.39 -14.82 -4.99
CA ILE A 103 35.08 -16.09 -5.23
C ILE A 103 36.50 -15.77 -5.66
N ASP A 104 37.48 -16.15 -4.84
CA ASP A 104 38.89 -15.78 -4.96
C ASP A 104 39.13 -14.25 -5.04
N SER A 105 39.26 -13.70 -6.24
CA SER A 105 39.57 -12.29 -6.49
C SER A 105 38.42 -11.51 -7.12
N ASP A 106 37.46 -12.19 -7.73
CA ASP A 106 36.41 -11.62 -8.56
C ASP A 106 35.06 -11.65 -7.82
N TRP A 107 34.18 -10.71 -8.15
CA TRP A 107 32.86 -10.59 -7.55
C TRP A 107 31.78 -11.20 -8.43
N PHE A 108 30.86 -11.91 -7.80
CA PHE A 108 29.76 -12.62 -8.44
C PHE A 108 28.45 -12.29 -7.72
N LEU A 109 27.34 -12.38 -8.44
CA LEU A 109 26.02 -12.40 -7.85
C LEU A 109 25.60 -13.85 -7.62
N HIS A 110 25.15 -14.12 -6.41
CA HIS A 110 24.68 -15.43 -5.98
C HIS A 110 23.18 -15.38 -5.72
N HIS A 111 22.50 -16.48 -6.04
CA HIS A 111 21.08 -16.68 -5.82
C HIS A 111 20.83 -18.05 -5.18
N LYS A 112 19.96 -18.08 -4.17
CA LYS A 112 19.51 -19.29 -3.48
C LYS A 112 18.05 -19.13 -3.08
N ILE A 113 17.26 -20.19 -3.22
CA ILE A 113 15.82 -20.19 -2.94
C ILE A 113 15.55 -21.07 -1.73
N ARG A 114 14.68 -20.62 -0.83
CA ARG A 114 14.07 -21.43 0.22
C ARG A 114 12.61 -21.71 -0.15
N TYR A 115 12.28 -22.98 -0.36
CA TYR A 115 10.93 -23.36 -0.79
C TYR A 115 9.96 -23.44 0.38
N THR A 116 8.79 -22.82 0.27
CA THR A 116 7.79 -22.81 1.34
C THR A 116 7.10 -24.15 1.50
N SER A 117 6.85 -24.86 0.39
CA SER A 117 6.23 -26.20 0.37
C SER A 117 6.90 -27.27 1.24
N ASN A 118 8.20 -27.16 1.53
CA ASN A 118 8.93 -28.17 2.30
C ASN A 118 10.09 -27.63 3.16
N GLY A 119 10.28 -26.31 3.22
CA GLY A 119 11.36 -25.65 3.95
C GLY A 119 12.78 -25.94 3.44
N SER A 120 12.93 -26.56 2.27
CA SER A 120 14.25 -26.96 1.74
C SER A 120 14.93 -25.82 0.97
N TRP A 121 16.26 -25.88 0.92
CA TRP A 121 17.09 -24.92 0.18
C TRP A 121 17.51 -25.44 -1.19
N SER A 122 17.50 -24.57 -2.20
CA SER A 122 18.17 -24.81 -3.47
C SER A 122 19.69 -24.80 -3.33
N GLU A 123 20.38 -25.34 -4.34
CA GLU A 123 21.82 -25.11 -4.52
C GLU A 123 22.09 -23.63 -4.85
N ILE A 124 23.31 -23.16 -4.53
CA ILE A 124 23.73 -21.79 -4.84
C ILE A 124 24.02 -21.66 -6.33
N THR A 125 23.37 -20.69 -6.99
CA THR A 125 23.56 -20.39 -8.41
C THR A 125 24.28 -19.06 -8.59
N ILE A 126 25.24 -18.99 -9.52
CA ILE A 126 25.89 -17.74 -9.93
C ILE A 126 25.10 -17.12 -11.09
N ILE A 127 24.65 -15.88 -10.92
CA ILE A 127 23.70 -15.21 -11.82
C ILE A 127 24.29 -13.99 -12.54
N GLY A 128 25.49 -13.57 -12.16
CA GLY A 128 26.17 -12.44 -12.80
C GLY A 128 27.60 -12.29 -12.28
N GLU A 129 28.42 -11.56 -13.04
CA GLU A 129 29.77 -11.16 -12.66
C GLU A 129 29.81 -9.63 -12.43
N THR A 130 30.69 -9.16 -11.55
CA THR A 130 30.97 -7.72 -11.40
C THR A 130 32.44 -7.50 -11.09
N THR A 131 32.99 -6.39 -11.58
CA THR A 131 34.36 -5.96 -11.32
C THR A 131 34.45 -4.84 -10.29
N SER A 132 33.31 -4.38 -9.77
CA SER A 132 33.22 -3.19 -8.92
C SER A 132 33.25 -3.52 -7.42
N ASP A 133 34.17 -2.89 -6.68
CA ASP A 133 34.30 -3.00 -5.20
C ASP A 133 33.31 -2.08 -4.43
N PHE A 134 32.32 -1.47 -5.09
CA PHE A 134 31.50 -0.40 -4.51
C PHE A 134 30.18 -0.89 -3.90
N TYR A 135 29.76 -0.24 -2.81
CA TYR A 135 28.56 -0.54 -2.03
C TYR A 135 27.26 -0.13 -2.74
N GLY A 136 26.23 -0.98 -2.71
CA GLY A 136 24.83 -0.56 -2.90
C GLY A 136 24.34 -0.42 -4.34
N LEU A 137 24.74 -1.34 -5.21
CA LEU A 137 24.59 -1.25 -6.65
C LEU A 137 23.73 -2.36 -7.25
N MET A 138 23.16 -3.24 -6.43
CA MET A 138 22.20 -4.26 -6.85
C MET A 138 20.82 -3.91 -6.31
N ASP A 139 19.80 -4.05 -7.15
CA ASP A 139 18.41 -3.97 -6.73
C ASP A 139 17.60 -5.07 -7.39
N ALA A 140 16.58 -5.55 -6.67
CA ALA A 140 15.71 -6.62 -7.13
C ALA A 140 14.29 -6.36 -6.63
N LYS A 141 13.30 -6.59 -7.50
CA LYS A 141 11.87 -6.55 -7.18
C LYS A 141 11.16 -7.67 -7.95
N LEU A 142 9.99 -8.07 -7.44
CA LEU A 142 9.08 -8.98 -8.11
C LEU A 142 8.08 -8.15 -8.95
N ASP A 143 7.71 -8.62 -10.13
CA ASP A 143 6.58 -8.07 -10.88
C ASP A 143 5.24 -8.71 -10.47
N ASP A 144 4.13 -8.17 -10.99
CA ASP A 144 2.77 -8.63 -10.68
C ASP A 144 2.52 -10.09 -11.14
N PHE A 145 3.31 -10.60 -12.08
CA PHE A 145 3.24 -11.98 -12.59
C PHE A 145 4.17 -12.95 -11.85
N GLY A 146 4.85 -12.49 -10.80
CA GLY A 146 5.75 -13.31 -9.99
C GLY A 146 7.12 -13.54 -10.61
N GLN A 147 7.53 -12.74 -11.61
CA GLN A 147 8.88 -12.77 -12.16
C GLN A 147 9.81 -11.90 -11.30
N LEU A 148 10.97 -12.46 -10.97
CA LEU A 148 11.97 -11.76 -10.18
C LEU A 148 12.92 -11.00 -11.10
N HIS A 149 12.90 -9.67 -11.02
CA HIS A 149 13.79 -8.79 -11.78
C HIS A 149 14.99 -8.38 -10.96
N ILE A 150 16.16 -8.30 -11.59
CA ILE A 150 17.39 -7.83 -10.96
C ILE A 150 18.15 -6.88 -11.87
N CYS A 151 18.62 -5.78 -11.29
CA CYS A 151 19.62 -4.91 -11.91
C CYS A 151 20.87 -4.82 -11.04
N TRP A 152 22.04 -4.68 -11.66
CA TRP A 152 23.29 -4.46 -10.94
C TRP A 152 24.30 -3.64 -11.74
N LEU A 153 25.34 -3.14 -11.09
CA LEU A 153 26.44 -2.45 -11.78
C LEU A 153 27.64 -3.37 -11.99
N ASP A 154 28.17 -3.37 -13.21
CA ASP A 154 29.51 -3.88 -13.55
C ASP A 154 30.38 -2.73 -14.07
N ASP A 155 31.32 -2.27 -13.22
CA ASP A 155 32.13 -1.06 -13.40
C ASP A 155 31.29 0.21 -13.59
N THR A 156 30.87 0.48 -14.82
CA THR A 156 29.99 1.60 -15.18
C THR A 156 28.77 1.16 -15.99
N GLU A 157 28.69 -0.11 -16.37
CA GLU A 157 27.56 -0.68 -17.11
C GLU A 157 26.47 -1.16 -16.15
N ILE A 158 25.24 -0.72 -16.38
CA ILE A 158 24.06 -1.23 -15.68
C ILE A 158 23.62 -2.50 -16.39
N LYS A 159 23.60 -3.59 -15.64
CA LYS A 159 23.24 -4.94 -16.07
C LYS A 159 21.85 -5.29 -15.57
N TYR A 160 21.16 -6.14 -16.32
CA TYR A 160 19.79 -6.55 -16.05
C TYR A 160 19.54 -8.01 -16.44
N ARG A 161 18.77 -8.72 -15.61
CA ARG A 161 18.20 -10.06 -15.86
C ARG A 161 16.83 -10.18 -15.17
N TYR A 162 16.06 -11.17 -15.58
CA TYR A 162 14.88 -11.62 -14.86
C TYR A 162 14.90 -13.14 -14.67
N TYR A 163 14.21 -13.61 -13.64
CA TYR A 163 14.05 -15.02 -13.30
C TYR A 163 12.58 -15.39 -13.45
N SER A 164 12.32 -16.36 -14.31
CA SER A 164 10.98 -16.84 -14.61
C SER A 164 11.03 -18.34 -14.97
N TYR A 165 9.98 -19.08 -14.62
CA TYR A 165 9.84 -20.52 -14.87
C TYR A 165 11.08 -21.36 -14.46
N GLY A 166 11.68 -21.04 -13.31
CA GLY A 166 12.81 -21.81 -12.77
C GLY A 166 14.19 -21.47 -13.36
N SER A 167 14.31 -20.46 -14.25
CA SER A 167 15.56 -20.13 -14.92
C SER A 167 15.78 -18.62 -15.13
N TRP A 168 17.05 -18.21 -15.27
CA TRP A 168 17.42 -16.82 -15.53
C TRP A 168 17.48 -16.51 -17.02
N SER A 169 16.95 -15.36 -17.43
CA SER A 169 17.07 -14.77 -18.77
C SER A 169 18.53 -14.57 -19.20
N GLU A 170 18.80 -14.27 -20.47
CA GLU A 170 20.14 -13.80 -20.86
C GLU A 170 20.50 -12.45 -20.18
N GLU A 171 21.79 -12.17 -20.00
CA GLU A 171 22.27 -10.89 -19.44
C GLU A 171 22.16 -9.76 -20.47
N VAL A 172 21.60 -8.62 -20.05
CA VAL A 172 21.45 -7.42 -20.88
C VAL A 172 22.18 -6.23 -20.23
N THR A 173 22.91 -5.44 -21.01
CA THR A 173 23.43 -4.13 -20.58
C THR A 173 22.43 -3.04 -20.98
N ILE A 174 21.94 -2.27 -20.00
CA ILE A 174 20.91 -1.24 -20.17
C ILE A 174 21.51 0.10 -20.60
N ASP A 175 22.44 0.64 -19.80
CA ASP A 175 23.14 1.90 -20.09
C ASP A 175 24.43 2.00 -19.24
N VAL A 176 25.14 3.11 -19.36
CA VAL A 176 26.29 3.48 -18.54
C VAL A 176 25.88 4.51 -17.48
N GLY A 177 26.04 4.16 -16.21
CA GLY A 177 25.58 5.00 -15.09
C GLY A 177 26.05 4.50 -13.73
N VAL A 178 25.42 5.00 -12.67
CA VAL A 178 25.66 4.59 -11.28
C VAL A 178 24.35 4.57 -10.49
N GLN A 179 24.31 3.79 -9.41
CA GLN A 179 23.15 3.67 -8.50
C GLN A 179 21.84 3.28 -9.19
N PRO A 180 21.79 2.16 -9.93
CA PRO A 180 20.53 1.70 -10.52
C PRO A 180 19.53 1.31 -9.41
N ARG A 181 18.27 1.67 -9.61
CA ARG A 181 17.10 1.28 -8.81
C ARG A 181 16.05 0.69 -9.73
N LEU A 182 15.45 -0.39 -9.30
CA LEU A 182 14.45 -1.12 -10.09
C LEU A 182 13.07 -0.81 -9.54
N ASP A 183 12.13 -0.49 -10.41
CA ASP A 183 10.72 -0.28 -10.09
C ASP A 183 9.85 -1.05 -11.06
N ILE A 184 8.73 -1.57 -10.57
CA ILE A 184 7.70 -2.19 -11.38
C ILE A 184 6.54 -1.22 -11.41
N ILE A 185 6.14 -0.79 -12.61
CA ILE A 185 4.94 0.00 -12.88
C ILE A 185 3.91 -1.01 -13.40
N SER A 186 2.63 -0.86 -13.03
CA SER A 186 1.51 -1.73 -13.43
C SER A 186 1.62 -2.34 -14.83
N ASN A 187 1.09 -3.55 -14.99
CA ASN A 187 1.00 -4.27 -16.27
C ASN A 187 2.36 -4.51 -16.94
N ASP A 188 3.29 -5.23 -16.26
CA ASP A 188 4.58 -5.69 -16.81
C ASP A 188 5.63 -4.58 -17.11
N GLN A 189 5.40 -3.33 -16.71
CA GLN A 189 6.31 -2.23 -17.03
C GLN A 189 7.47 -2.11 -16.03
N VAL A 190 8.53 -2.88 -16.28
CA VAL A 190 9.80 -2.74 -15.54
C VAL A 190 10.50 -1.43 -15.92
N SER A 191 10.86 -0.67 -14.88
CA SER A 191 11.59 0.57 -15.00
C SER A 191 12.88 0.54 -14.18
N ILE A 192 13.91 1.22 -14.68
CA ILE A 192 15.18 1.39 -13.99
C ILE A 192 15.51 2.88 -13.94
N VAL A 193 15.62 3.42 -12.72
CA VAL A 193 16.10 4.78 -12.49
C VAL A 193 17.58 4.74 -12.12
N TYR A 194 18.39 5.60 -12.75
CA TYR A 194 19.83 5.63 -12.50
C TYR A 194 20.41 7.01 -12.77
N ARG A 195 21.67 7.23 -12.35
CA ARG A 195 22.38 8.49 -12.56
C ARG A 195 23.46 8.35 -13.62
N LYS A 196 23.48 9.25 -14.61
CA LYS A 196 24.62 9.35 -15.55
C LYS A 196 25.68 10.31 -15.00
N ARG A 197 26.95 9.94 -15.16
CA ARG A 197 28.09 10.73 -14.72
C ARG A 197 28.68 11.49 -15.91
N GLU A 198 28.29 12.75 -16.10
CA GLU A 198 28.99 13.67 -17.00
C GLU A 198 29.94 14.56 -16.18
N ASP A 199 31.04 15.03 -16.80
CA ASP A 199 32.23 15.54 -16.11
C ASP A 199 32.00 16.70 -15.11
N TYR A 200 30.81 17.32 -15.08
CA TYR A 200 30.44 18.41 -14.15
C TYR A 200 28.95 18.48 -13.74
N TYR A 201 28.09 17.56 -14.20
CA TYR A 201 26.65 17.53 -13.88
C TYR A 201 26.17 16.09 -13.66
N SER A 202 25.23 15.92 -12.74
CA SER A 202 24.58 14.65 -12.44
C SER A 202 23.11 14.75 -12.87
N SER A 203 22.73 14.12 -13.97
CA SER A 203 21.32 14.04 -14.39
C SER A 203 20.78 12.64 -14.11
N TYR A 204 19.52 12.58 -13.68
CA TYR A 204 18.78 11.34 -13.44
C TYR A 204 18.10 10.89 -14.72
N TYR A 205 18.20 9.60 -14.99
CA TYR A 205 17.62 8.96 -16.15
C TYR A 205 16.64 7.90 -15.69
N TRP A 206 15.50 7.86 -16.35
CA TRP A 206 14.50 6.81 -16.24
C TRP A 206 14.55 5.99 -17.52
N ALA A 207 14.82 4.69 -17.40
CA ALA A 207 14.75 3.74 -18.49
C ALA A 207 13.53 2.84 -18.27
N ASN A 208 12.59 2.83 -19.20
CA ASN A 208 11.38 2.01 -19.14
C ASN A 208 11.47 0.89 -20.20
N MET A 209 11.12 -0.34 -19.84
CA MET A 209 11.13 -1.46 -20.78
C MET A 209 9.85 -1.47 -21.62
N ILE A 210 9.97 -1.15 -22.92
CA ILE A 210 8.85 -1.12 -23.87
C ILE A 210 8.49 -2.52 -24.39
N SER A 211 9.49 -3.40 -24.46
CA SER A 211 9.32 -4.81 -24.85
C SER A 211 10.55 -5.61 -24.39
N LEU A 212 10.45 -6.94 -24.34
CA LEU A 212 11.58 -7.81 -24.01
C LEU A 212 12.84 -7.44 -24.80
N HIS A 213 13.82 -6.83 -24.10
CA HIS A 213 15.12 -6.33 -24.60
C HIS A 213 15.13 -4.96 -25.31
N SER A 214 14.07 -4.15 -25.19
CA SER A 214 14.02 -2.77 -25.70
C SER A 214 13.62 -1.79 -24.60
N TRP A 215 14.40 -0.72 -24.45
CA TRP A 215 14.24 0.29 -23.42
C TRP A 215 13.99 1.67 -24.04
N ASP A 216 12.99 2.39 -23.54
CA ASP A 216 12.85 3.84 -23.74
C ASP A 216 13.68 4.57 -22.69
N TYR A 217 14.20 5.75 -23.03
CA TYR A 217 15.06 6.52 -22.12
C TYR A 217 14.56 7.95 -22.04
N GLN A 218 14.29 8.39 -20.81
CA GLN A 218 13.84 9.74 -20.53
C GLN A 218 14.72 10.39 -19.47
N ILE A 219 14.91 11.70 -19.61
CA ILE A 219 15.61 12.52 -18.60
C ILE A 219 14.56 12.98 -17.62
N ILE A 220 14.78 12.71 -16.32
CA ILE A 220 13.90 13.22 -15.27
C ILE A 220 14.18 14.72 -15.11
N PRO A 221 13.17 15.62 -15.19
CA PRO A 221 13.37 17.05 -15.07
C PRO A 221 14.10 17.43 -13.79
N GLU A 222 15.16 18.22 -13.92
CA GLU A 222 15.93 18.75 -12.80
C GLU A 222 15.17 19.94 -12.18
N PHE A 223 14.27 19.69 -11.23
CA PHE A 223 13.68 20.75 -10.41
C PHE A 223 14.75 21.23 -9.40
N GLY A 224 15.26 22.45 -9.56
CA GLY A 224 15.99 23.16 -8.48
C GLY A 224 17.40 22.69 -8.09
N PHE A 225 18.17 22.04 -8.97
CA PHE A 225 19.61 21.80 -8.73
C PHE A 225 20.41 23.11 -8.92
N SER A 226 20.50 23.93 -7.87
CA SER A 226 21.24 25.20 -7.91
C SER A 226 22.72 24.99 -8.26
N TYR A 227 23.22 25.83 -9.17
CA TYR A 227 24.60 25.95 -9.63
C TYR A 227 25.67 25.79 -8.54
N TYR A 228 26.68 24.98 -8.86
CA TYR A 228 27.83 24.65 -8.02
C TYR A 228 28.61 25.86 -7.48
N SER A 229 29.04 25.74 -6.22
CA SER A 229 30.32 26.28 -5.76
C SER A 229 31.30 25.12 -5.57
N ASP A 230 32.57 25.30 -5.96
CA ASP A 230 33.67 24.31 -5.94
C ASP A 230 33.99 23.70 -4.54
N THR A 231 33.19 23.96 -3.51
CA THR A 231 33.46 23.62 -2.10
C THR A 231 32.47 22.65 -1.45
N ALA A 232 31.32 22.37 -2.07
CA ALA A 232 30.32 21.44 -1.52
C ALA A 232 30.52 20.02 -2.08
N ARG A 233 30.57 19.01 -1.21
CA ARG A 233 30.41 17.59 -1.59
C ARG A 233 28.97 17.22 -1.28
N ASN A 234 28.19 16.90 -2.31
CA ASN A 234 26.81 16.40 -2.15
C ASN A 234 26.83 14.87 -2.06
N TYR A 235 25.96 14.31 -1.24
CA TYR A 235 25.63 12.89 -1.26
C TYR A 235 24.21 12.76 -1.81
N ASP A 236 24.11 12.19 -3.00
CA ASP A 236 22.85 12.00 -3.71
C ASP A 236 22.36 10.57 -3.47
N TYR A 237 21.17 10.44 -2.88
CA TYR A 237 20.47 9.19 -2.68
C TYR A 237 19.26 9.16 -3.62
N LEU A 238 19.24 8.16 -4.49
CA LEU A 238 18.08 7.85 -5.32
C LEU A 238 17.27 6.76 -4.60
N MET A 239 16.01 7.07 -4.30
CA MET A 239 14.99 6.17 -3.78
C MET A 239 13.78 6.25 -4.69
N SER A 240 13.15 5.12 -4.94
CA SER A 240 11.97 5.01 -5.77
C SER A 240 11.05 3.96 -5.15
N GLU A 241 9.76 4.28 -5.12
CA GLU A 241 8.72 3.37 -4.68
C GLU A 241 7.48 3.58 -5.54
N TYR A 242 6.87 2.49 -5.99
CA TYR A 242 5.65 2.52 -6.78
C TYR A 242 4.47 2.20 -5.88
N GLN A 243 3.44 3.05 -5.92
CA GLN A 243 2.13 2.72 -5.37
C GLN A 243 1.28 2.14 -6.48
N GLY A 244 0.63 1.00 -6.24
CA GLY A 244 -0.25 0.30 -7.20
C GLY A 244 -1.48 1.07 -7.71
N SER A 245 -1.51 2.40 -7.61
CA SER A 245 -2.53 3.32 -8.14
C SER A 245 -2.04 4.10 -9.37
N ASP A 246 -1.13 3.51 -10.18
CA ASP A 246 -0.48 4.13 -11.35
C ASP A 246 0.42 5.35 -11.08
N GLN A 247 0.59 5.72 -9.81
CA GLN A 247 1.51 6.77 -9.38
C GLN A 247 2.86 6.19 -8.92
N MET A 248 3.93 6.52 -9.66
CA MET A 248 5.30 6.24 -9.22
C MET A 248 5.81 7.38 -8.34
N TYR A 249 6.14 7.14 -7.07
CA TYR A 249 6.83 8.12 -6.25
C TYR A 249 8.33 7.98 -6.39
N LEU A 250 8.95 8.93 -7.08
CA LEU A 250 10.39 9.09 -7.09
C LEU A 250 10.78 10.07 -5.98
N MET A 251 11.55 9.62 -5.01
CA MET A 251 12.15 10.51 -4.02
C MET A 251 13.65 10.62 -4.20
N THR A 252 14.10 11.79 -4.68
CA THR A 252 15.53 12.09 -4.72
C THR A 252 15.91 12.82 -3.43
N GLY A 253 16.80 12.23 -2.63
CA GLY A 253 17.31 12.85 -1.41
C GLY A 253 18.71 13.41 -1.66
N VAL A 254 18.86 14.74 -1.59
CA VAL A 254 20.18 15.38 -1.68
C VAL A 254 20.59 15.83 -0.29
N VAL A 255 21.70 15.28 0.19
CA VAL A 255 22.34 15.77 1.41
C VAL A 255 23.40 16.79 1.01
N ARG A 256 23.07 18.08 1.20
CA ARG A 256 23.94 19.22 0.88
C ARG A 256 24.71 19.68 2.11
N ARG A 257 26.00 19.97 1.94
CA ARG A 257 26.83 20.56 3.00
C ARG A 257 26.77 22.09 2.94
N VAL A 258 26.18 22.72 3.95
CA VAL A 258 26.05 24.18 4.09
C VAL A 258 26.95 24.67 5.23
N GLY A 259 27.77 25.70 4.99
CA GLY A 259 28.60 26.35 6.01
C GLY A 259 30.12 26.38 5.75
N ASN A 260 30.85 27.12 6.60
CA ASN A 260 32.30 27.31 6.53
C ASN A 260 33.07 26.15 7.20
N TYR A 261 34.37 25.99 6.88
CA TYR A 261 35.29 24.91 7.31
C TYR A 261 35.25 24.45 8.81
N PHE A 262 34.59 25.19 9.70
CA PHE A 262 34.53 24.93 11.13
C PHE A 262 33.13 24.56 11.68
N ASN A 263 32.03 24.82 10.94
CA ASN A 263 30.66 24.45 11.31
C ASN A 263 29.93 23.93 10.05
N TYR A 264 29.62 22.64 10.01
CA TYR A 264 28.81 22.05 8.94
C TYR A 264 27.36 21.96 9.39
N GLN A 265 26.44 22.36 8.51
CA GLN A 265 25.04 21.96 8.51
C GLN A 265 24.82 21.06 7.30
N TYR A 266 24.02 20.01 7.45
CA TYR A 266 23.59 19.19 6.33
C TYR A 266 22.11 19.48 6.07
N LEU A 267 21.77 19.89 4.86
CA LEU A 267 20.38 19.99 4.45
C LEU A 267 20.01 18.67 3.78
N LEU A 268 18.92 18.06 4.22
CA LEU A 268 18.24 17.02 3.47
C LEU A 268 17.15 17.71 2.67
N SER A 269 17.34 17.81 1.37
CA SER A 269 16.27 18.21 0.47
C SER A 269 15.73 16.93 -0.18
N TYR A 270 14.41 16.78 -0.23
CA TYR A 270 13.78 15.72 -1.01
C TYR A 270 12.78 16.30 -2.00
N TYR A 271 12.76 15.68 -3.18
CA TYR A 271 11.76 15.93 -4.20
C TYR A 271 10.91 14.68 -4.28
N LEU A 272 9.63 14.80 -3.98
CA LEU A 272 8.66 13.76 -4.33
C LEU A 272 8.18 14.10 -5.74
N ILE A 273 8.46 13.23 -6.69
CA ILE A 273 8.01 13.40 -8.08
C ILE A 273 7.10 12.22 -8.39
N TRP A 274 5.95 12.48 -8.99
CA TRP A 274 5.07 11.43 -9.48
C TRP A 274 4.72 11.59 -10.95
N LYS A 275 4.43 10.44 -11.57
CA LYS A 275 3.90 10.36 -12.92
C LYS A 275 2.40 10.66 -12.85
N GLU A 276 1.93 11.57 -13.68
CA GLU A 276 0.49 11.80 -13.86
C GLU A 276 -0.09 10.72 -14.79
N ASN A 277 -1.30 10.23 -14.50
CA ASN A 277 -1.95 9.17 -15.27
C ASN A 277 -2.09 9.55 -16.75
N ASP A 278 -1.75 8.61 -17.63
CA ASP A 278 -1.97 8.61 -19.09
C ASP A 278 -1.60 9.87 -19.91
N SER A 279 -0.74 10.75 -19.39
CA SER A 279 -0.25 11.87 -20.17
C SER A 279 0.72 11.42 -21.28
N THR A 280 0.38 11.74 -22.52
CA THR A 280 1.32 11.70 -23.65
C THR A 280 1.58 13.13 -24.17
N PRO A 281 2.78 13.70 -23.97
CA PRO A 281 3.97 13.11 -23.34
C PRO A 281 3.90 13.08 -21.81
N ILE A 282 4.61 12.11 -21.22
CA ILE A 282 4.71 11.87 -19.78
C ILE A 282 5.10 13.17 -19.06
N SER A 283 4.18 13.68 -18.26
CA SER A 283 4.38 14.79 -17.33
C SER A 283 4.84 14.26 -15.96
N TRP A 284 5.72 15.03 -15.33
CA TRP A 284 6.19 14.78 -13.97
C TRP A 284 5.73 15.95 -13.11
N SER A 285 4.91 15.66 -12.11
CA SER A 285 4.54 16.61 -11.06
C SER A 285 5.40 16.38 -9.82
N GLY A 286 5.64 17.41 -9.02
CA GLY A 286 6.48 17.22 -7.86
C GLY A 286 6.38 18.28 -6.77
N TYR A 287 6.63 17.82 -5.56
CA TYR A 287 6.66 18.60 -4.33
C TYR A 287 8.11 18.71 -3.85
N TYR A 288 8.58 19.95 -3.62
CA TYR A 288 9.90 20.21 -3.06
C TYR A 288 9.80 20.54 -1.58
N ASN A 289 10.58 19.83 -0.76
CA ASN A 289 10.76 20.21 0.62
C ASN A 289 12.24 20.20 1.00
N GLU A 290 12.65 21.15 1.85
CA GLU A 290 14.02 21.26 2.35
C GLU A 290 14.01 21.29 3.87
N TYR A 291 14.63 20.27 4.46
CA TYR A 291 14.75 20.14 5.91
C TYR A 291 16.19 20.34 6.36
N SER A 292 16.38 21.25 7.32
CA SER A 292 17.69 21.48 7.93
C SER A 292 17.98 20.42 8.99
N LEU A 293 18.91 19.51 8.68
CA LEU A 293 19.46 18.60 9.68
C LEU A 293 20.61 19.31 10.40
N GLU A 294 20.46 19.54 11.70
CA GLU A 294 21.58 19.94 12.55
C GLU A 294 22.53 18.75 12.74
N SER A 295 23.39 18.48 11.76
CA SER A 295 24.43 17.45 11.88
C SER A 295 25.81 17.97 11.51
N SER A 296 26.82 17.52 12.26
CA SER A 296 28.19 18.04 12.22
C SER A 296 29.20 17.14 11.50
N THR A 297 28.82 15.98 10.96
CA THR A 297 29.78 14.94 10.51
C THR A 297 29.53 14.36 9.12
N TYR A 298 30.59 13.77 8.57
CA TYR A 298 30.64 13.17 7.23
C TYR A 298 29.92 11.81 7.21
N HIS A 299 29.02 11.62 6.24
CA HIS A 299 28.30 10.38 5.87
C HIS A 299 27.03 10.08 6.70
N LEU A 300 25.85 10.41 6.16
CA LEU A 300 24.59 9.84 6.62
C LEU A 300 24.45 8.40 6.09
N ALA A 301 23.89 7.49 6.90
CA ALA A 301 23.45 6.19 6.38
C ALA A 301 22.35 6.38 5.33
N LYS A 302 22.04 5.35 4.55
CA LYS A 302 21.01 5.47 3.50
C LYS A 302 19.64 5.64 4.17
N PRO A 303 18.86 6.68 3.82
CA PRO A 303 17.46 6.75 4.22
C PRO A 303 16.64 5.65 3.52
N LEU A 304 15.44 5.41 4.04
CA LEU A 304 14.46 4.44 3.56
C LEU A 304 13.15 5.16 3.27
N LEU A 305 12.55 4.83 2.13
CA LEU A 305 11.22 5.24 1.72
C LEU A 305 10.39 3.99 1.54
N LEU A 306 9.18 3.98 2.07
CA LEU A 306 8.20 2.91 1.90
C LEU A 306 6.83 3.54 1.64
N SER A 307 6.01 2.91 0.81
CA SER A 307 4.62 3.31 0.61
C SER A 307 3.69 2.23 1.13
N SER A 308 2.57 2.65 1.71
CA SER A 308 1.49 1.75 2.10
C SER A 308 0.48 1.59 0.95
N SER A 309 -0.36 0.56 1.02
CA SER A 309 -1.46 0.35 0.06
C SER A 309 -2.43 1.54 0.08
N THR A 310 -2.64 2.14 1.26
CA THR A 310 -3.54 3.30 1.48
C THR A 310 -2.95 4.67 1.11
N GLY A 311 -1.82 4.76 0.41
CA GLY A 311 -1.29 6.06 -0.03
C GLY A 311 -0.37 6.77 0.95
N LYS A 312 -0.07 6.17 2.10
CA LYS A 312 0.83 6.79 3.08
C LYS A 312 2.27 6.56 2.65
N VAL A 313 3.06 7.63 2.64
CA VAL A 313 4.49 7.54 2.36
C VAL A 313 5.26 7.68 3.68
N HIS A 314 6.06 6.66 4.00
CA HIS A 314 6.86 6.56 5.21
C HIS A 314 8.32 6.89 4.90
N PHE A 315 8.83 7.92 5.57
CA PHE A 315 10.22 8.34 5.42
C PHE A 315 11.01 8.11 6.69
N ILE A 316 12.02 7.25 6.60
CA ILE A 316 12.91 6.92 7.71
C ILE A 316 14.33 7.36 7.35
N TYR A 317 14.96 8.14 8.23
CA TYR A 317 16.29 8.70 7.97
C TYR A 317 17.18 8.64 9.20
N PRO A 318 18.50 8.45 9.01
CA PRO A 318 19.43 8.43 10.13
C PRO A 318 19.72 9.87 10.62
N ILE A 319 19.67 10.06 11.93
CA ILE A 319 20.07 11.29 12.62
C ILE A 319 21.42 11.06 13.27
N HIS A 320 22.43 11.88 12.97
CA HIS A 320 23.75 11.73 13.55
C HIS A 320 24.04 12.78 14.63
N ASP A 321 24.29 12.31 15.86
CA ASP A 321 24.52 13.09 17.08
C ASP A 321 25.80 12.57 17.78
N ASP A 322 26.79 13.42 18.06
CA ASP A 322 28.01 13.09 18.84
C ASP A 322 28.78 11.79 18.48
N ASN A 323 28.98 11.51 17.18
CA ASN A 323 29.59 10.28 16.61
C ASN A 323 28.71 9.02 16.70
N THR A 324 27.41 9.20 16.85
CA THR A 324 26.42 8.13 16.89
C THR A 324 25.22 8.42 15.98
N TYR A 325 24.48 7.38 15.61
CA TYR A 325 23.31 7.39 14.75
C TYR A 325 22.08 6.99 15.54
N LYS A 326 21.00 7.75 15.36
CA LYS A 326 19.61 7.49 15.77
C LYS A 326 18.76 7.41 14.49
N LEU A 327 17.52 6.94 14.60
CA LEU A 327 16.56 6.94 13.49
C LEU A 327 15.48 8.01 13.71
N GLY A 328 15.26 8.83 12.68
CA GLY A 328 14.15 9.76 12.57
C GLY A 328 13.08 9.21 11.64
N TYR A 329 11.83 9.59 11.88
CA TYR A 329 10.66 9.17 11.12
C TYR A 329 9.73 10.33 10.84
N GLN A 330 9.21 10.37 9.62
CA GLN A 330 8.12 11.22 9.21
C GLN A 330 7.18 10.44 8.29
N LYS A 331 5.92 10.85 8.27
CA LYS A 331 4.86 10.27 7.46
C LYS A 331 4.20 11.36 6.61
N LEU A 332 3.89 11.05 5.36
CA LEU A 332 3.10 11.89 4.47
C LEU A 332 1.75 11.21 4.22
N TYR A 333 0.67 11.99 4.31
CA TYR A 333 -0.67 11.56 3.93
C TYR A 333 -0.94 11.93 2.46
N PRO A 334 -1.77 11.17 1.72
CA PRO A 334 -2.07 11.43 0.31
C PRO A 334 -2.47 12.88 0.00
N THR A 335 -3.19 13.54 0.91
CA THR A 335 -3.73 14.90 0.74
C THR A 335 -3.29 15.87 1.85
N GLY A 336 -2.26 15.53 2.64
CA GLY A 336 -1.90 16.27 3.87
C GLY A 336 -0.41 16.62 4.00
N PRO A 337 -0.03 17.51 4.94
CA PRO A 337 1.36 17.86 5.18
C PRO A 337 2.13 16.70 5.83
N TRP A 338 3.46 16.75 5.75
CA TRP A 338 4.33 15.83 6.49
C TRP A 338 4.11 15.97 8.00
N THR A 339 4.11 14.84 8.71
CA THR A 339 4.09 14.86 10.17
C THR A 339 5.36 15.48 10.75
N ALA A 340 5.26 16.01 11.98
CA ALA A 340 6.42 16.45 12.73
C ALA A 340 7.47 15.32 12.86
N PRO A 341 8.78 15.64 12.78
CA PRO A 341 9.86 14.67 12.97
C PRO A 341 9.78 13.92 14.31
N LEU A 342 9.76 12.59 14.24
CA LEU A 342 9.78 11.72 15.41
C LEU A 342 11.13 10.99 15.52
N ASN A 343 11.73 10.97 16.71
CA ASN A 343 12.90 10.13 17.01
C ASN A 343 12.45 8.71 17.39
N LEU A 344 12.78 7.71 16.58
CA LEU A 344 12.35 6.32 16.79
C LEU A 344 13.19 5.56 17.81
N THR A 345 14.50 5.83 17.87
CA THR A 345 15.44 5.05 18.68
C THR A 345 15.96 5.86 19.87
N SER A 346 15.87 5.29 21.06
CA SER A 346 16.50 5.83 22.27
C SER A 346 18.03 5.60 22.31
N LYS A 347 18.55 4.68 21.50
CA LYS A 347 19.94 4.23 21.48
C LYS A 347 20.71 4.81 20.29
N SER A 348 22.00 5.05 20.53
CA SER A 348 22.93 5.73 19.63
C SER A 348 23.99 4.75 19.09
N ALA A 349 23.96 4.43 17.78
CA ALA A 349 24.84 3.43 17.14
C ALA A 349 26.04 4.09 16.41
N ILE A 350 27.16 3.41 16.19
CA ILE A 350 28.28 3.97 15.39
C ILE A 350 28.14 3.62 13.89
N LYS A 351 27.27 2.67 13.55
CA LYS A 351 26.82 2.36 12.20
C LYS A 351 25.41 1.79 12.27
N CYS A 352 24.52 2.23 11.39
CA CYS A 352 23.14 1.78 11.31
C CYS A 352 22.75 1.65 9.82
N ASN A 353 22.48 0.42 9.39
CA ASN A 353 21.82 0.11 8.12
C ASN A 353 20.38 -0.27 8.46
N ILE A 354 19.44 0.45 7.89
CA ILE A 354 18.01 0.22 8.07
C ILE A 354 17.43 -0.47 6.84
N VAL A 355 16.50 -1.39 7.09
CA VAL A 355 15.58 -1.95 6.12
C VAL A 355 14.18 -1.95 6.72
N GLY A 356 13.17 -2.05 5.89
CA GLY A 356 11.80 -2.14 6.35
C GLY A 356 10.89 -2.64 5.24
N VAL A 357 9.69 -3.01 5.63
CA VAL A 357 8.61 -3.48 4.76
C VAL A 357 7.30 -2.95 5.32
N VAL A 358 6.36 -2.64 4.43
CA VAL A 358 4.94 -2.47 4.77
C VAL A 358 4.25 -3.73 4.27
N ASP A 359 3.58 -4.45 5.15
CA ASP A 359 2.83 -5.64 4.76
C ASP A 359 1.43 -5.30 4.24
N ASN A 360 0.68 -6.33 3.83
CA ASN A 360 -0.66 -6.18 3.25
C ASN A 360 -1.69 -5.57 4.23
N SER A 361 -1.41 -5.60 5.53
CA SER A 361 -2.25 -5.00 6.58
C SER A 361 -1.83 -3.57 6.92
N ASP A 362 -1.01 -2.94 6.07
CA ASP A 362 -0.44 -1.60 6.26
C ASP A 362 0.43 -1.47 7.53
N ARG A 363 0.90 -2.60 8.10
CA ARG A 363 1.80 -2.58 9.25
C ARG A 363 3.21 -2.32 8.75
N LEU A 364 3.86 -1.34 9.38
CA LEU A 364 5.24 -1.00 9.06
C LEU A 364 6.20 -1.71 10.01
N VAL A 365 7.05 -2.57 9.44
CA VAL A 365 8.12 -3.25 10.17
C VAL A 365 9.46 -2.66 9.79
N LEU A 366 10.21 -2.21 10.79
CA LEU A 366 11.57 -1.72 10.62
C LEU A 366 12.57 -2.67 11.27
N MET A 367 13.69 -2.88 10.59
CA MET A 367 14.80 -3.67 11.11
C MET A 367 16.13 -2.97 10.85
N TRP A 368 16.99 -2.93 11.85
CA TRP A 368 18.29 -2.27 11.75
C TRP A 368 19.36 -3.00 12.55
N ASN A 369 20.60 -2.89 12.09
CA ASN A 369 21.74 -3.33 12.89
C ASN A 369 22.19 -2.22 13.84
N TYR A 370 22.57 -2.60 15.06
CA TYR A 370 23.08 -1.69 16.09
C TYR A 370 24.49 -2.09 16.48
N ILE A 371 25.47 -1.18 16.35
CA ILE A 371 26.89 -1.44 16.64
C ILE A 371 27.43 -0.37 17.60
N THR A 372 28.02 -0.78 18.73
CA THR A 372 28.64 0.13 19.71
C THR A 372 30.07 -0.29 20.10
N TYR A 373 30.89 0.67 20.54
CA TYR A 373 32.12 0.42 21.30
C TYR A 373 31.81 0.49 22.81
N PRO A 374 31.65 -0.64 23.52
CA PRO A 374 31.65 -0.62 24.97
C PRO A 374 33.01 -0.16 25.53
N PRO A 375 33.03 0.50 26.71
CA PRO A 375 34.25 1.00 27.35
C PRO A 375 35.28 -0.09 27.74
N GLU A 376 34.91 -1.37 27.68
CA GLU A 376 35.76 -2.51 28.07
C GLU A 376 36.29 -3.36 26.90
N GLY A 377 36.19 -2.88 25.65
CA GLY A 377 36.90 -3.47 24.52
C GLY A 377 36.28 -4.72 23.87
N GLY A 378 35.00 -4.99 24.12
CA GLY A 378 34.16 -5.79 23.22
C GLY A 378 33.52 -4.91 22.13
N THR A 379 32.82 -5.50 21.16
CA THR A 379 31.84 -4.81 20.31
C THR A 379 30.52 -5.52 20.50
N SER A 380 29.50 -4.86 21.03
CA SER A 380 28.14 -5.40 21.03
C SER A 380 27.50 -5.01 19.71
N ALA A 381 27.16 -6.00 18.89
CA ALA A 381 26.35 -5.82 17.70
C ALA A 381 25.19 -6.82 17.68
N GLY A 382 24.03 -6.36 17.23
CA GLY A 382 22.82 -7.17 17.14
C GLY A 382 21.83 -6.59 16.13
N LEU A 383 20.86 -7.40 15.75
CA LEU A 383 19.77 -7.05 14.84
C LEU A 383 18.54 -6.69 15.67
N TYR A 384 18.04 -5.48 15.48
CA TYR A 384 16.88 -4.96 16.21
C TYR A 384 15.72 -4.79 15.24
N MET A 385 14.50 -4.97 15.75
CA MET A 385 13.26 -4.69 15.04
C MET A 385 12.33 -3.82 15.87
N LYS A 386 11.42 -3.15 15.18
CA LYS A 386 10.32 -2.39 15.76
C LYS A 386 9.17 -2.36 14.74
N THR A 387 7.94 -2.42 15.24
CA THR A 387 6.72 -2.41 14.43
C THR A 387 5.91 -1.15 14.74
N LEU A 388 5.17 -0.66 13.76
CA LEU A 388 4.12 0.34 13.93
C LEU A 388 2.78 -0.41 13.85
N SER A 389 2.05 -0.44 14.96
CA SER A 389 0.73 -1.07 15.02
C SER A 389 -0.24 -0.34 14.10
N SER A 390 -0.95 -1.08 13.25
CA SER A 390 -2.02 -0.55 12.41
C SER A 390 -3.26 -0.17 13.25
N LYS A 391 -3.53 -0.88 14.36
CA LYS A 391 -4.66 -0.67 15.29
C LYS A 391 -4.48 0.59 16.15
N THR A 392 -3.34 0.71 16.82
CA THR A 392 -3.11 1.81 17.79
C THR A 392 -2.36 3.01 17.20
N GLY A 393 -1.72 2.84 16.03
CA GLY A 393 -0.81 3.85 15.46
C GLY A 393 0.45 4.10 16.30
N GLN A 394 0.73 3.25 17.30
CA GLN A 394 1.88 3.38 18.19
C GLN A 394 3.04 2.49 17.75
N TRP A 395 4.25 2.98 18.01
CA TRP A 395 5.47 2.22 17.79
C TRP A 395 5.73 1.26 18.95
N SER A 396 6.05 0.01 18.63
CA SER A 396 6.45 -1.00 19.60
C SER A 396 7.76 -0.64 20.33
N GLY A 397 8.17 -1.46 21.31
CA GLY A 397 9.53 -1.39 21.86
C GLY A 397 10.63 -1.76 20.86
N ASP A 398 11.90 -1.53 21.22
CA ASP A 398 13.05 -2.03 20.45
C ASP A 398 13.29 -3.51 20.81
N PHE A 399 12.99 -4.44 19.90
CA PHE A 399 13.17 -5.86 20.13
C PHE A 399 14.46 -6.40 19.50
N LEU A 400 15.15 -7.30 20.19
CA LEU A 400 16.41 -7.90 19.71
C LEU A 400 16.11 -9.24 19.02
N VAL A 401 16.18 -9.27 17.69
CA VAL A 401 15.93 -10.48 16.87
C VAL A 401 17.09 -11.48 16.96
N ASN A 402 18.31 -10.98 17.15
CA ASN A 402 19.50 -11.83 17.31
C ASN A 402 20.52 -11.18 18.24
N PRO A 403 20.85 -11.79 19.40
CA PRO A 403 22.01 -11.43 20.20
C PRO A 403 23.29 -11.87 19.47
N GLY A 404 23.79 -11.01 18.58
CA GLY A 404 24.81 -11.33 17.60
C GLY A 404 25.99 -12.15 18.14
N HIS A 405 26.41 -13.14 17.36
CA HIS A 405 27.65 -13.88 17.61
C HIS A 405 28.92 -13.10 17.23
N GLY A 406 28.78 -11.84 16.76
CA GLY A 406 29.86 -10.97 16.29
C GLY A 406 29.33 -9.64 15.75
N TYR A 407 29.88 -9.15 14.63
CA TYR A 407 29.52 -7.89 13.97
C TYR A 407 28.45 -8.13 12.88
N THR A 408 27.18 -7.84 13.20
CA THR A 408 26.02 -7.98 12.30
C THR A 408 25.97 -6.86 11.24
N GLN A 409 25.81 -7.22 9.97
CA GLN A 409 25.82 -6.32 8.81
C GLN A 409 24.79 -6.71 7.75
N TYR A 410 24.40 -5.72 6.93
CA TYR A 410 23.56 -5.89 5.74
C TYR A 410 22.27 -6.66 6.01
N PRO A 411 21.41 -6.18 6.93
CA PRO A 411 20.09 -6.78 7.06
C PRO A 411 19.31 -6.61 5.75
N SER A 412 18.46 -7.57 5.46
CA SER A 412 17.43 -7.50 4.43
C SER A 412 16.16 -8.14 4.98
N LEU A 413 15.00 -7.60 4.61
CA LEU A 413 13.69 -7.97 5.11
C LEU A 413 12.69 -7.96 3.95
N ALA A 414 11.76 -8.90 3.96
CA ALA A 414 10.57 -8.94 3.12
C ALA A 414 9.42 -9.57 3.92
N ALA A 415 8.18 -9.29 3.54
CA ALA A 415 6.98 -9.93 4.06
C ALA A 415 6.41 -10.88 2.99
N ASP A 416 5.85 -12.01 3.40
CA ASP A 416 5.09 -12.92 2.53
C ASP A 416 3.61 -12.50 2.44
N SER A 417 2.81 -13.22 1.66
CA SER A 417 1.40 -12.87 1.42
C SER A 417 0.53 -12.84 2.68
N GLU A 418 0.90 -13.65 3.68
CA GLU A 418 0.27 -13.71 5.02
C GLU A 418 0.84 -12.67 5.99
N GLY A 419 1.83 -11.87 5.58
CA GLY A 419 2.48 -10.89 6.45
C GLY A 419 3.61 -11.46 7.34
N ASN A 420 3.98 -12.72 7.18
CA ASN A 420 5.12 -13.29 7.88
C ASN A 420 6.43 -12.67 7.36
N LEU A 421 7.40 -12.50 8.24
CA LEU A 421 8.67 -11.86 7.92
C LEU A 421 9.74 -12.84 7.51
N HIS A 422 10.50 -12.47 6.48
CA HIS A 422 11.65 -13.20 5.98
C HIS A 422 12.89 -12.31 6.12
N ALA A 423 13.73 -12.61 7.12
CA ALA A 423 14.90 -11.82 7.44
C ALA A 423 16.20 -12.56 7.08
N ALA A 424 17.15 -11.85 6.46
CA ALA A 424 18.50 -12.35 6.25
C ALA A 424 19.56 -11.30 6.61
N TRP A 425 20.71 -11.74 7.11
CA TRP A 425 21.81 -10.85 7.49
C TRP A 425 23.16 -11.58 7.54
N LEU A 426 24.24 -10.81 7.50
CA LEU A 426 25.59 -11.32 7.68
C LEU A 426 26.08 -11.10 9.11
N ASP A 427 26.49 -12.17 9.79
CA ASP A 427 27.26 -12.07 11.02
C ASP A 427 28.74 -12.33 10.75
N GLN A 428 29.59 -11.38 11.16
CA GLN A 428 31.04 -11.49 11.05
C GLN A 428 31.70 -11.66 12.43
N ASN A 429 32.41 -12.77 12.61
CA ASN A 429 33.27 -13.02 13.76
C ASN A 429 34.75 -12.94 13.35
N ASP A 430 35.67 -13.03 14.31
CA ASP A 430 37.12 -13.01 14.04
C ASP A 430 37.58 -14.11 13.07
N THR A 431 36.80 -15.20 12.94
CA THR A 431 37.15 -16.41 12.19
C THR A 431 36.17 -16.82 11.10
N SER A 432 34.97 -16.22 11.02
CA SER A 432 33.93 -16.64 10.08
C SER A 432 33.04 -15.47 9.67
N ARG A 433 32.45 -15.56 8.47
CA ARG A 433 31.41 -14.67 7.98
C ARG A 433 30.26 -15.53 7.51
N THR A 434 29.15 -15.54 8.24
CA THR A 434 28.05 -16.45 7.98
C THR A 434 26.82 -15.65 7.59
N LEU A 435 26.19 -16.02 6.48
CA LEU A 435 24.92 -15.48 6.03
C LEU A 435 23.80 -16.31 6.65
N TYR A 436 22.96 -15.67 7.46
CA TYR A 436 21.84 -16.28 8.16
C TYR A 436 20.50 -15.88 7.54
N TYR A 437 19.51 -16.74 7.75
CA TYR A 437 18.11 -16.53 7.42
C TYR A 437 17.23 -16.97 8.60
N ARG A 438 16.12 -16.28 8.84
CA ARG A 438 15.12 -16.59 9.87
C ARG A 438 13.73 -16.16 9.37
N LYS A 439 12.71 -17.01 9.53
CA LYS A 439 11.29 -16.65 9.31
C LYS A 439 10.66 -16.22 10.64
N GLY A 440 9.82 -15.19 10.60
CA GLY A 440 9.03 -14.71 11.72
C GLY A 440 7.54 -14.84 11.38
N TRP A 441 6.83 -15.68 12.11
CA TRP A 441 5.37 -15.84 12.02
C TRP A 441 4.69 -14.64 12.63
N VAL A 442 3.64 -14.14 11.99
CA VAL A 442 2.96 -12.93 12.45
C VAL A 442 1.85 -13.23 13.45
N ASP A 443 1.58 -12.23 14.30
CA ASP A 443 0.49 -12.13 15.27
C ASP A 443 -0.25 -10.83 14.90
N THR A 444 -1.41 -10.99 14.26
CA THR A 444 -2.05 -9.91 13.51
C THR A 444 -2.94 -9.00 14.34
N ASP A 445 -3.69 -9.56 15.26
CA ASP A 445 -4.54 -8.83 16.20
C ASP A 445 -3.81 -8.36 17.47
N GLU A 446 -2.56 -8.80 17.66
CA GLU A 446 -1.66 -8.44 18.75
C GLU A 446 -2.08 -9.01 20.13
N ASP A 447 -2.81 -10.12 20.15
CA ASP A 447 -3.32 -10.76 21.37
C ASP A 447 -2.30 -11.70 22.06
N GLY A 448 -1.20 -12.00 21.35
CA GLY A 448 -0.12 -12.86 21.78
C GLY A 448 -0.14 -14.28 21.24
N LEU A 449 -1.10 -14.65 20.38
CA LEU A 449 -1.15 -15.85 19.56
C LEU A 449 -0.70 -15.51 18.14
N MET A 450 -0.06 -16.46 17.45
CA MET A 450 0.31 -16.24 16.05
C MET A 450 -0.87 -16.66 15.16
N ASP A 451 -1.01 -16.05 13.98
CA ASP A 451 -2.15 -16.33 13.08
C ASP A 451 -2.29 -17.83 12.75
N PHE A 452 -1.17 -18.56 12.66
CA PHE A 452 -1.18 -20.01 12.45
C PHE A 452 -1.60 -20.80 13.71
N GLU A 453 -1.27 -20.31 14.90
CA GLU A 453 -1.70 -20.91 16.17
C GLU A 453 -3.23 -20.79 16.29
N GLU A 454 -3.78 -19.64 15.96
CA GLU A 454 -5.21 -19.38 16.00
C GLU A 454 -5.98 -20.19 14.95
N ARG A 455 -5.55 -20.14 13.69
CA ARG A 455 -6.20 -20.87 12.60
C ARG A 455 -6.11 -22.39 12.74
N ASP A 456 -4.94 -22.91 13.10
CA ASP A 456 -4.64 -24.34 12.99
C ASP A 456 -4.66 -25.08 14.34
N VAL A 457 -4.58 -24.36 15.48
CA VAL A 457 -4.50 -24.96 16.83
C VAL A 457 -5.72 -24.59 17.69
N TYR A 458 -6.05 -23.30 17.79
CA TYR A 458 -7.08 -22.81 18.73
C TYR A 458 -8.44 -22.59 18.09
N PHE A 459 -8.49 -22.51 16.76
CA PHE A 459 -9.69 -22.20 15.97
C PHE A 459 -10.35 -20.87 16.35
N THR A 460 -9.53 -19.88 16.70
CA THR A 460 -9.91 -18.48 16.93
C THR A 460 -9.66 -17.65 15.65
N ASP A 461 -10.19 -16.43 15.59
CA ASP A 461 -10.07 -15.55 14.41
C ASP A 461 -8.77 -14.72 14.49
N PRO A 462 -7.77 -14.97 13.62
CA PRO A 462 -6.45 -14.32 13.69
C PRO A 462 -6.43 -12.81 13.40
N TYR A 463 -7.60 -12.23 13.12
CA TYR A 463 -7.78 -10.81 12.89
C TYR A 463 -8.59 -10.12 13.98
N ASN A 464 -9.01 -10.85 15.01
CA ASN A 464 -9.85 -10.37 16.09
C ASN A 464 -9.35 -10.89 17.44
N ASP A 465 -8.82 -9.97 18.27
CA ASP A 465 -8.16 -10.30 19.54
C ASP A 465 -9.09 -10.91 20.61
N ASP A 466 -10.39 -10.91 20.37
CA ASP A 466 -11.44 -11.43 21.26
C ASP A 466 -12.53 -12.10 20.40
N SER A 467 -12.34 -13.39 20.10
CA SER A 467 -13.15 -14.15 19.14
C SER A 467 -14.61 -14.33 19.57
N ASP A 468 -14.89 -14.39 20.87
CA ASP A 468 -16.23 -14.57 21.41
C ASP A 468 -16.85 -13.31 22.04
N SER A 469 -16.11 -12.20 22.00
CA SER A 469 -16.53 -10.85 22.37
C SER A 469 -16.92 -10.72 23.85
N ASP A 470 -16.16 -11.37 24.71
CA ASP A 470 -16.41 -11.43 26.16
C ASP A 470 -15.48 -10.51 26.99
N MET A 471 -14.63 -9.74 26.30
CA MET A 471 -13.60 -8.85 26.86
C MET A 471 -12.39 -9.57 27.46
N PHE A 472 -12.17 -10.83 27.12
CA PHE A 472 -11.00 -11.64 27.45
C PHE A 472 -10.29 -12.03 26.14
N THR A 473 -9.09 -11.51 25.91
CA THR A 473 -8.43 -11.80 24.63
C THR A 473 -8.06 -13.28 24.51
N ASP A 474 -8.13 -13.83 23.29
CA ASP A 474 -7.94 -15.28 23.04
C ASP A 474 -6.58 -15.76 23.59
N GLY A 475 -5.53 -14.95 23.40
CA GLY A 475 -4.19 -15.20 23.92
C GLY A 475 -4.08 -15.10 25.44
N ALA A 476 -4.86 -14.24 26.09
CA ALA A 476 -4.91 -14.13 27.54
C ALA A 476 -5.67 -15.33 28.14
N GLU A 477 -6.77 -15.73 27.52
CA GLU A 477 -7.51 -16.93 27.86
C GLU A 477 -6.68 -18.20 27.71
N TYR A 478 -5.99 -18.37 26.58
CA TYR A 478 -5.09 -19.50 26.36
C TYR A 478 -4.08 -19.62 27.51
N ASN A 479 -3.43 -18.52 27.89
CA ASN A 479 -2.48 -18.50 28.99
C ASN A 479 -3.16 -18.81 30.35
N TYR A 480 -4.37 -18.32 30.57
CA TYR A 480 -5.16 -18.59 31.77
C TYR A 480 -5.51 -20.08 31.90
N TRP A 481 -6.08 -20.67 30.85
CA TRP A 481 -6.53 -22.07 30.84
C TRP A 481 -5.38 -23.07 30.91
N ILE A 482 -4.30 -22.85 30.15
CA ILE A 482 -3.09 -23.67 30.24
C ILE A 482 -2.44 -23.53 31.63
N GLY A 483 -2.44 -22.33 32.22
CA GLY A 483 -1.98 -22.09 33.59
C GLY A 483 -2.72 -22.94 34.64
N ARG A 484 -3.99 -23.29 34.39
CA ARG A 484 -4.79 -24.19 35.22
C ARG A 484 -4.64 -25.67 34.88
N SER A 485 -3.70 -26.02 34.00
CA SER A 485 -3.46 -27.39 33.51
C SER A 485 -4.66 -28.00 32.77
N VAL A 486 -5.48 -27.16 32.13
CA VAL A 486 -6.43 -27.60 31.11
C VAL A 486 -5.64 -28.08 29.88
N ASN A 487 -6.11 -29.11 29.19
CA ASN A 487 -5.46 -29.59 27.96
C ASN A 487 -5.76 -28.62 26.81
N GLU A 488 -4.82 -28.51 25.85
CA GLU A 488 -4.88 -27.59 24.71
C GLU A 488 -6.22 -27.66 23.94
N THR A 489 -6.79 -28.86 23.76
CA THR A 489 -8.08 -29.05 23.07
C THR A 489 -9.30 -28.54 23.83
N THR A 490 -9.26 -28.45 25.16
CA THR A 490 -10.35 -27.85 25.94
C THR A 490 -10.11 -26.36 26.13
N ALA A 491 -8.86 -25.93 26.24
CA ALA A 491 -8.51 -24.50 26.25
C ALA A 491 -9.03 -23.80 24.97
N ALA A 492 -8.82 -24.41 23.79
CA ALA A 492 -9.35 -23.91 22.52
C ALA A 492 -10.90 -23.78 22.49
N SER A 493 -11.61 -24.62 23.24
CA SER A 493 -13.08 -24.54 23.33
C SER A 493 -13.56 -23.49 24.33
N TYR A 494 -12.70 -23.05 25.24
CA TYR A 494 -13.01 -21.97 26.17
C TYR A 494 -12.73 -20.62 25.54
N CYS A 495 -11.68 -20.51 24.71
CA CYS A 495 -11.41 -19.33 23.90
C CYS A 495 -12.45 -18.99 22.81
N ASN A 496 -13.62 -19.59 22.90
CA ASN A 496 -14.73 -19.45 21.95
C ASN A 496 -16.07 -19.54 22.70
N ASN A 497 -16.04 -19.36 24.02
CA ASN A 497 -17.19 -19.48 24.89
C ASN A 497 -17.19 -18.35 25.93
N PRO A 498 -18.06 -17.33 25.76
CA PRO A 498 -17.99 -16.06 26.49
C PRO A 498 -18.45 -16.13 27.96
N ASP A 499 -18.79 -17.33 28.45
CA ASP A 499 -19.30 -17.62 29.80
C ASP A 499 -19.08 -19.13 30.08
N VAL A 500 -17.92 -19.48 30.63
CA VAL A 500 -17.47 -20.87 30.84
C VAL A 500 -18.27 -21.59 31.92
N ASP A 501 -18.67 -20.91 32.98
CA ASP A 501 -19.39 -21.53 34.09
C ASP A 501 -20.91 -21.40 34.03
N ASN A 502 -21.41 -20.62 33.07
CA ASN A 502 -22.82 -20.34 32.77
C ASN A 502 -23.56 -19.61 33.90
N ASP A 503 -22.87 -18.71 34.61
CA ASP A 503 -23.43 -17.93 35.71
C ASP A 503 -23.99 -16.55 35.30
N THR A 504 -23.94 -16.23 34.01
CA THR A 504 -24.43 -15.00 33.35
C THR A 504 -23.54 -13.77 33.50
N MET A 505 -22.40 -13.88 34.17
CA MET A 505 -21.28 -12.95 34.03
C MET A 505 -20.36 -13.47 32.93
N ILE A 506 -19.69 -12.56 32.20
CA ILE A 506 -18.78 -12.94 31.10
C ILE A 506 -17.35 -13.11 31.65
N ASP A 507 -16.61 -14.08 31.12
CA ASP A 507 -15.31 -14.48 31.68
C ASP A 507 -14.33 -13.29 31.70
N GLY A 508 -14.32 -12.46 30.64
CA GLY A 508 -13.49 -11.24 30.59
C GLY A 508 -13.81 -10.22 31.67
N TRP A 509 -15.08 -10.05 32.05
CA TRP A 509 -15.46 -9.18 33.17
C TRP A 509 -14.95 -9.76 34.50
N GLU A 510 -15.19 -11.04 34.73
CA GLU A 510 -14.75 -11.73 35.94
C GLU A 510 -13.23 -11.69 36.12
N TYR A 511 -12.49 -11.99 35.04
CA TYR A 511 -11.03 -11.97 35.04
C TYR A 511 -10.48 -10.59 35.39
N ASN A 512 -11.02 -9.53 34.78
CA ASN A 512 -10.59 -8.15 35.02
C ASN A 512 -10.82 -7.72 36.47
N TYR A 513 -11.89 -8.21 37.10
CA TYR A 513 -12.20 -7.89 38.50
C TYR A 513 -11.73 -8.91 39.53
N GLN A 514 -10.90 -9.87 39.13
CA GLN A 514 -10.30 -10.91 39.99
C GLN A 514 -11.31 -11.91 40.57
N LEU A 515 -12.46 -12.04 39.93
CA LEU A 515 -13.37 -13.17 40.11
C LEU A 515 -12.83 -14.39 39.38
N ASP A 516 -13.49 -15.54 39.51
CA ASP A 516 -13.02 -16.80 38.93
C ASP A 516 -13.94 -17.28 37.80
N PRO A 517 -13.59 -17.03 36.52
CA PRO A 517 -14.38 -17.44 35.33
C PRO A 517 -14.74 -18.94 35.21
N TYR A 518 -14.22 -19.77 36.11
CA TYR A 518 -14.48 -21.21 36.13
C TYR A 518 -15.51 -21.63 37.21
N LEU A 519 -15.96 -20.70 38.05
CA LEU A 519 -16.73 -20.98 39.26
C LEU A 519 -17.87 -19.98 39.44
N ASP A 520 -19.12 -20.45 39.26
CA ASP A 520 -20.34 -19.68 39.56
C ASP A 520 -20.26 -19.03 40.94
N ASP A 521 -19.88 -17.76 40.94
CA ASP A 521 -19.67 -16.92 42.09
C ASP A 521 -20.59 -15.69 42.07
N SER A 522 -21.48 -15.60 41.09
CA SER A 522 -22.58 -14.62 40.91
C SER A 522 -23.31 -14.18 42.19
N LEU A 523 -23.52 -15.07 43.16
CA LEU A 523 -24.21 -14.81 44.44
C LEU A 523 -23.29 -14.45 45.60
N SER A 524 -21.98 -14.40 45.37
CA SER A 524 -20.98 -13.94 46.32
C SER A 524 -21.00 -12.41 46.39
N ASP A 525 -20.40 -11.89 47.44
CA ASP A 525 -20.24 -10.47 47.76
C ASP A 525 -18.74 -10.31 48.03
N PHE A 526 -17.99 -9.95 46.99
CA PHE A 526 -16.53 -10.09 46.97
C PHE A 526 -15.84 -9.00 47.79
N ASP A 527 -16.38 -7.77 47.80
CA ASP A 527 -15.85 -6.62 48.54
C ASP A 527 -16.57 -6.35 49.89
N SER A 528 -17.66 -7.06 50.18
CA SER A 528 -18.44 -6.99 51.42
C SER A 528 -19.26 -5.71 51.62
N ASP A 529 -19.73 -5.08 50.55
CA ASP A 529 -20.58 -3.89 50.57
C ASP A 529 -22.10 -4.21 50.69
N LEU A 530 -22.47 -5.50 50.58
CA LEU A 530 -23.82 -6.08 50.58
C LEU A 530 -24.52 -6.20 49.21
N LEU A 531 -23.88 -5.79 48.12
CA LEU A 531 -24.23 -6.16 46.76
C LEU A 531 -23.66 -7.55 46.44
N THR A 532 -24.23 -8.20 45.43
CA THR A 532 -23.70 -9.47 44.91
C THR A 532 -22.96 -9.19 43.62
N ASN A 533 -21.92 -9.96 43.28
CA ASN A 533 -21.14 -9.82 42.04
C ASN A 533 -22.05 -9.64 40.80
N LEU A 534 -23.13 -10.43 40.67
CA LEU A 534 -24.08 -10.31 39.55
C LEU A 534 -24.90 -9.02 39.56
N TYR A 535 -25.19 -8.47 40.74
CA TYR A 535 -25.91 -7.21 40.86
C TYR A 535 -24.99 -6.05 40.43
N GLU A 536 -23.73 -6.10 40.87
CA GLU A 536 -22.70 -5.13 40.48
C GLU A 536 -22.44 -5.17 38.98
N TYR A 537 -22.35 -6.37 38.39
CA TYR A 537 -22.31 -6.55 36.94
C TYR A 537 -23.50 -5.86 36.23
N GLN A 538 -24.70 -5.92 36.82
CA GLN A 538 -25.92 -5.32 36.24
C GLN A 538 -26.01 -3.80 36.39
N ILE A 539 -25.39 -3.22 37.42
CA ILE A 539 -25.36 -1.78 37.66
C ILE A 539 -24.02 -1.13 37.28
N HIS A 540 -23.08 -1.92 36.75
CA HIS A 540 -21.75 -1.54 36.32
C HIS A 540 -20.82 -1.00 37.43
N THR A 541 -21.05 -1.40 38.67
CA THR A 541 -20.14 -1.14 39.80
C THR A 541 -19.02 -2.18 39.89
N LEU A 542 -18.01 -1.90 40.71
CA LEU A 542 -16.79 -2.70 40.81
C LEU A 542 -16.92 -3.76 41.92
N PRO A 543 -17.00 -5.08 41.61
CA PRO A 543 -17.20 -6.13 42.61
C PRO A 543 -16.04 -6.32 43.59
N ASN A 544 -14.92 -5.64 43.34
CA ASN A 544 -13.75 -5.66 44.19
C ASN A 544 -13.48 -4.32 44.89
N ASN A 545 -14.42 -3.38 44.82
CA ASN A 545 -14.30 -2.07 45.42
C ASN A 545 -15.68 -1.56 45.91
N ASN A 546 -15.82 -1.49 47.24
CA ASN A 546 -17.08 -1.21 47.93
C ASN A 546 -17.56 0.26 47.84
N ASP A 547 -16.95 1.04 46.97
CA ASP A 547 -17.04 2.51 46.81
C ASP A 547 -16.39 2.82 45.44
N THR A 548 -17.16 2.59 44.38
CA THR A 548 -16.69 2.53 43.00
C THR A 548 -16.15 3.88 42.53
N ASP A 549 -16.84 4.97 42.84
CA ASP A 549 -16.50 6.33 42.44
C ASP A 549 -15.55 7.04 43.43
N ASN A 550 -15.35 6.48 44.62
CA ASN A 550 -14.45 6.95 45.69
C ASN A 550 -14.90 8.26 46.37
N ASP A 551 -16.20 8.50 46.46
CA ASP A 551 -16.78 9.69 47.13
C ASP A 551 -16.93 9.51 48.68
N ALA A 552 -16.62 8.32 49.19
CA ALA A 552 -16.75 7.86 50.58
C ALA A 552 -18.17 7.47 51.03
N VAL A 553 -19.08 7.24 50.10
CA VAL A 553 -20.32 6.46 50.25
C VAL A 553 -20.07 5.09 49.60
N SER A 554 -20.75 4.04 50.06
CA SER A 554 -20.60 2.72 49.43
C SER A 554 -21.67 2.53 48.36
N ASP A 555 -21.36 1.77 47.31
CA ASP A 555 -22.26 1.47 46.20
C ASP A 555 -23.65 1.00 46.68
N TYR A 556 -23.70 0.13 47.69
CA TYR A 556 -24.97 -0.24 48.34
C TYR A 556 -25.76 0.94 48.93
N ASP A 557 -25.10 1.83 49.68
CA ASP A 557 -25.76 2.97 50.34
C ASP A 557 -26.25 3.98 49.28
N GLU A 558 -25.54 4.16 48.19
CA GLU A 558 -25.96 4.99 47.06
C GLU A 558 -27.12 4.36 46.30
N ALA A 559 -26.94 3.17 45.76
CA ALA A 559 -27.95 2.51 44.93
C ALA A 559 -29.25 2.19 45.69
N ILE A 560 -29.19 1.98 47.01
CA ILE A 560 -30.33 1.51 47.82
C ILE A 560 -30.84 2.52 48.85
N VAL A 561 -29.97 3.32 49.48
CA VAL A 561 -30.35 4.20 50.60
C VAL A 561 -30.58 5.65 50.14
N HIS A 562 -29.62 6.21 49.39
CA HIS A 562 -29.61 7.61 48.97
C HIS A 562 -30.20 7.81 47.57
N LEU A 563 -30.15 6.77 46.74
CA LEU A 563 -30.56 6.77 45.34
C LEU A 563 -29.72 7.71 44.45
N SER A 564 -28.50 8.04 44.90
CA SER A 564 -27.42 8.60 44.08
C SER A 564 -26.87 7.53 43.13
N ASP A 565 -26.12 7.96 42.11
CA ASP A 565 -25.46 7.10 41.14
C ASP A 565 -24.08 6.66 41.68
N PRO A 566 -23.87 5.37 42.01
CA PRO A 566 -22.60 4.87 42.56
C PRO A 566 -21.41 4.90 41.60
N LEU A 567 -21.63 5.39 40.37
CA LEU A 567 -20.58 5.58 39.36
C LEU A 567 -20.21 7.06 39.19
N ASP A 568 -20.89 7.97 39.89
CA ASP A 568 -20.77 9.40 39.74
C ASP A 568 -20.62 10.08 41.10
N THR A 569 -19.43 10.63 41.33
CA THR A 569 -19.10 11.29 42.59
C THR A 569 -20.00 12.49 42.90
N ASP A 570 -20.71 13.04 41.92
CA ASP A 570 -21.56 14.24 42.01
C ASP A 570 -22.85 14.02 41.21
N SER A 571 -23.83 13.34 41.80
CA SER A 571 -25.03 12.83 41.12
C SER A 571 -25.95 13.91 40.55
N ASP A 572 -25.81 15.17 40.97
CA ASP A 572 -26.63 16.29 40.50
C ASP A 572 -25.84 17.38 39.77
N ASP A 573 -24.56 17.13 39.47
CA ASP A 573 -23.64 17.96 38.72
C ASP A 573 -23.46 19.38 39.31
N ASP A 574 -23.59 19.55 40.63
CA ASP A 574 -23.51 20.87 41.27
C ASP A 574 -22.11 21.27 41.75
N LYS A 575 -21.15 20.34 41.66
CA LYS A 575 -19.74 20.38 42.11
C LYS A 575 -19.52 20.07 43.59
N LEU A 576 -20.48 19.48 44.28
CA LEU A 576 -20.29 18.88 45.60
C LEU A 576 -20.41 17.36 45.49
N ASP A 577 -19.37 16.68 45.95
CA ASP A 577 -19.43 15.21 45.93
C ASP A 577 -20.56 14.69 46.85
N ASP A 578 -21.29 13.67 46.43
CA ASP A 578 -22.44 13.10 47.16
C ASP A 578 -22.08 12.73 48.60
N GLY A 579 -20.88 12.19 48.81
CA GLY A 579 -20.33 11.87 50.11
C GLY A 579 -20.07 13.09 51.00
N LEU A 580 -19.71 14.25 50.44
CA LEU A 580 -19.62 15.51 51.18
C LEU A 580 -21.01 15.97 51.62
N GLU A 581 -21.97 15.87 50.72
CA GLU A 581 -23.35 16.27 50.96
C GLU A 581 -24.03 15.42 52.02
N ILE A 582 -23.96 14.09 51.88
CA ILE A 582 -24.55 13.12 52.80
C ILE A 582 -23.88 13.17 54.17
N ASN A 583 -22.55 13.13 54.21
CA ASN A 583 -21.82 12.91 55.46
C ASN A 583 -21.53 14.20 56.26
N ILE A 584 -21.46 15.36 55.60
CA ILE A 584 -21.01 16.62 56.22
C ILE A 584 -22.05 17.73 56.12
N LEU A 585 -22.52 18.04 54.92
CA LEU A 585 -23.38 19.22 54.67
C LEU A 585 -24.84 18.97 54.99
N THR A 586 -25.28 17.71 54.93
CA THR A 586 -26.67 17.27 55.04
C THR A 586 -27.61 17.93 54.01
N SER A 587 -27.04 18.32 52.86
CA SER A 587 -27.75 18.68 51.62
C SER A 587 -28.27 17.43 50.91
N ASN A 588 -28.96 17.61 49.79
CA ASN A 588 -29.57 16.52 49.04
C ASN A 588 -28.77 16.24 47.75
N PRO A 589 -28.12 15.06 47.62
CA PRO A 589 -27.25 14.71 46.48
C PRO A 589 -27.99 14.38 45.18
N LEU A 590 -29.19 14.92 45.03
CA LEU A 590 -30.04 14.75 43.86
C LEU A 590 -30.66 16.10 43.47
N SER A 591 -30.15 17.19 44.03
CA SER A 591 -30.66 18.55 43.90
C SER A 591 -29.58 19.56 44.24
N GLY A 592 -28.87 20.06 43.23
CA GLY A 592 -27.85 21.11 43.36
C GLY A 592 -28.34 22.50 43.81
N ASP A 593 -29.54 22.59 44.38
CA ASP A 593 -30.13 23.74 45.08
C ASP A 593 -31.11 23.16 46.12
N THR A 594 -30.58 22.80 47.30
CA THR A 594 -31.31 22.10 48.36
C THR A 594 -32.45 22.95 48.91
N ASP A 595 -32.29 24.27 49.00
CA ASP A 595 -33.25 25.16 49.63
C ASP A 595 -34.16 25.94 48.66
N ASN A 596 -33.91 25.78 47.35
CA ASN A 596 -34.63 26.34 46.22
C ASN A 596 -34.61 27.87 46.17
N ASP A 597 -33.47 28.49 46.49
CA ASP A 597 -33.28 29.94 46.41
C ASP A 597 -32.57 30.46 45.16
N THR A 598 -32.27 29.57 44.21
CA THR A 598 -31.62 29.83 42.92
C THR A 598 -30.11 30.08 42.97
N MET A 599 -29.49 29.90 44.14
CA MET A 599 -28.04 29.70 44.28
C MET A 599 -27.78 28.20 44.46
N SER A 600 -26.67 27.69 43.92
CA SER A 600 -26.35 26.26 44.07
C SER A 600 -25.71 25.98 45.42
N ASP A 601 -25.85 24.75 45.92
CA ASP A 601 -25.29 24.34 47.21
C ASP A 601 -23.76 24.52 47.21
N TRP A 602 -23.10 24.18 46.09
CA TRP A 602 -21.67 24.47 45.90
C TRP A 602 -21.32 25.95 46.05
N TYR A 603 -22.07 26.86 45.41
CA TYR A 603 -21.77 28.30 45.44
C TYR A 603 -21.88 28.82 46.87
N GLU A 604 -22.95 28.44 47.56
CA GLU A 604 -23.18 28.84 48.93
C GLU A 604 -22.11 28.32 49.87
N TRP A 605 -21.73 27.04 49.74
CA TRP A 605 -20.64 26.45 50.51
C TRP A 605 -19.31 27.19 50.28
N ALA A 606 -18.97 27.46 49.02
CA ALA A 606 -17.72 28.09 48.63
C ALA A 606 -17.62 29.55 49.12
N LYS A 607 -18.74 30.29 49.12
CA LYS A 607 -18.81 31.69 49.59
C LYS A 607 -19.15 31.81 51.08
N GLY A 608 -19.38 30.69 51.78
CA GLY A 608 -19.71 30.67 53.20
C GLY A 608 -21.13 31.15 53.54
N LEU A 609 -22.04 31.06 52.56
CA LEU A 609 -23.49 31.22 52.70
C LEU A 609 -24.12 29.92 53.23
N ASN A 610 -25.45 29.89 53.37
CA ASN A 610 -26.13 28.81 54.08
C ASN A 610 -27.06 27.98 53.20
N ILE A 611 -26.50 26.89 52.67
CA ILE A 611 -27.08 25.79 51.88
C ILE A 611 -28.49 25.29 52.29
N LEU A 612 -28.91 25.51 53.54
CA LEU A 612 -30.19 25.03 54.07
C LEU A 612 -31.25 26.13 54.25
N VAL A 613 -30.93 27.39 53.94
CA VAL A 613 -31.79 28.55 54.21
C VAL A 613 -31.62 29.64 53.16
N ASN A 614 -32.70 29.86 52.40
CA ASN A 614 -32.81 30.94 51.41
C ASN A 614 -32.34 32.28 51.98
N ASP A 615 -31.12 32.68 51.57
CA ASP A 615 -30.44 33.90 51.97
C ASP A 615 -30.04 34.78 50.78
N SER A 616 -30.42 34.40 49.55
CA SER A 616 -30.28 35.14 48.28
C SER A 616 -30.59 36.65 48.32
N GLY A 617 -31.42 37.12 49.27
CA GLY A 617 -31.81 38.52 49.42
C GLY A 617 -31.02 39.34 50.45
N GLU A 618 -30.01 38.78 51.11
CA GLU A 618 -29.15 39.49 52.05
C GLU A 618 -28.01 40.26 51.32
N ASP A 619 -27.43 41.24 52.00
CA ASP A 619 -26.36 42.16 51.53
C ASP A 619 -25.34 42.30 52.67
N PRO A 620 -24.38 41.36 52.80
CA PRO A 620 -23.54 41.24 53.99
C PRO A 620 -22.44 42.30 54.11
N ASP A 621 -21.92 42.83 53.01
CA ASP A 621 -20.88 43.87 52.96
C ASP A 621 -21.45 45.31 52.91
N GLY A 622 -22.70 45.47 52.47
CA GLY A 622 -23.50 46.69 52.58
C GLY A 622 -23.27 47.70 51.46
N GLU A 623 -22.77 47.28 50.30
CA GLU A 623 -22.61 48.14 49.13
C GLU A 623 -23.86 48.28 48.26
N GLY A 624 -24.83 47.36 48.45
CA GLY A 624 -26.13 47.40 47.78
C GLY A 624 -26.31 46.39 46.64
N LEU A 625 -25.31 45.54 46.39
CA LEU A 625 -25.44 44.29 45.62
C LEU A 625 -25.83 43.17 46.61
N ILE A 626 -26.87 42.37 46.31
CA ILE A 626 -27.32 41.28 47.19
C ILE A 626 -26.71 39.95 46.75
N ASN A 627 -26.64 38.95 47.63
CA ASN A 627 -26.08 37.61 47.37
C ASN A 627 -26.49 37.04 46.00
N TYR A 628 -27.77 37.13 45.63
CA TYR A 628 -28.26 36.67 44.33
C TYR A 628 -27.58 37.34 43.13
N TYR A 629 -27.35 38.66 43.19
CA TYR A 629 -26.66 39.37 42.12
C TYR A 629 -25.16 39.13 42.17
N GLU A 630 -24.57 39.00 43.35
CA GLU A 630 -23.15 38.63 43.48
C GLU A 630 -22.88 37.23 42.95
N HIS A 631 -23.83 36.31 43.09
CA HIS A 631 -23.81 35.01 42.43
C HIS A 631 -23.80 35.16 40.90
N ILE A 632 -24.68 36.00 40.35
CA ILE A 632 -24.76 36.25 38.91
C ILE A 632 -23.48 36.89 38.35
N TYR A 633 -22.89 37.85 39.06
CA TYR A 633 -21.70 38.57 38.62
C TYR A 633 -20.39 37.95 39.14
N SER A 634 -20.46 36.83 39.87
CA SER A 634 -19.33 36.11 40.45
C SER A 634 -18.47 36.90 41.45
N THR A 635 -18.99 38.02 41.96
CA THR A 635 -18.36 38.86 42.97
C THR A 635 -18.41 38.20 44.35
N HIS A 636 -17.81 38.81 45.38
CA HIS A 636 -17.70 38.19 46.69
C HIS A 636 -18.69 38.78 47.72
N PRO A 637 -19.63 37.99 48.30
CA PRO A 637 -20.66 38.46 49.27
C PRO A 637 -20.25 39.14 50.55
N PHE A 638 -18.96 39.34 50.76
CA PHE A 638 -18.39 39.93 51.96
C PHE A 638 -17.27 40.93 51.61
N ASP A 639 -17.07 41.25 50.33
CA ASP A 639 -16.04 42.14 49.83
C ASP A 639 -16.64 43.11 48.81
N ASN A 640 -16.46 44.40 49.06
CA ASN A 640 -17.20 45.46 48.36
C ASN A 640 -16.47 46.06 47.15
N ASP A 641 -15.40 45.41 46.73
CA ASP A 641 -14.45 45.78 45.66
C ASP A 641 -13.61 44.51 45.44
N THR A 642 -14.16 43.56 44.68
CA THR A 642 -13.66 42.19 44.60
C THR A 642 -12.24 42.12 43.98
N GLU A 643 -11.86 43.11 43.17
CA GLU A 643 -10.58 43.20 42.45
C GLU A 643 -9.59 44.25 42.97
N ASP A 644 -9.97 45.03 43.97
CA ASP A 644 -9.16 46.09 44.59
C ASP A 644 -8.70 47.18 43.59
N ASP A 645 -9.47 47.49 42.53
CA ASP A 645 -9.12 48.52 41.53
C ASP A 645 -9.59 49.94 41.93
N GLY A 646 -10.51 50.00 42.91
CA GLY A 646 -11.08 51.23 43.45
C GLY A 646 -12.47 51.60 42.94
N LEU A 647 -13.10 50.76 42.11
CA LEU A 647 -14.53 50.73 41.86
C LEU A 647 -15.17 49.65 42.74
N THR A 648 -16.34 49.90 43.31
CA THR A 648 -17.06 48.85 44.05
C THR A 648 -17.85 47.98 43.08
N ASP A 649 -18.07 46.71 43.38
CA ASP A 649 -18.80 45.78 42.50
C ASP A 649 -20.19 46.35 42.10
N TYR A 650 -20.90 46.99 43.04
CA TYR A 650 -22.14 47.73 42.74
C TYR A 650 -21.96 48.87 41.71
N GLU A 651 -20.89 49.66 41.81
CA GLU A 651 -20.61 50.78 40.89
C GLU A 651 -20.35 50.26 39.47
N GLU A 652 -19.58 49.20 39.35
CA GLU A 652 -19.25 48.56 38.09
C GLU A 652 -20.48 47.94 37.43
N VAL A 653 -21.25 47.13 38.17
CA VAL A 653 -22.44 46.46 37.63
C VAL A 653 -23.59 47.45 37.33
N MET A 654 -23.87 48.38 38.26
CA MET A 654 -25.10 49.18 38.24
C MET A 654 -24.93 50.61 37.73
N ILE A 655 -23.70 51.14 37.65
CA ILE A 655 -23.45 52.52 37.23
C ILE A 655 -22.63 52.58 35.94
N TYR A 656 -21.47 51.92 35.90
CA TYR A 656 -20.52 52.03 34.78
C TYR A 656 -20.67 50.91 33.75
N HIS A 657 -21.30 49.80 34.13
CA HIS A 657 -21.46 48.58 33.33
C HIS A 657 -20.13 47.95 32.91
N THR A 658 -19.11 48.09 33.76
CA THR A 658 -17.78 47.47 33.65
C THR A 658 -17.74 46.08 34.31
N LYS A 659 -16.61 45.37 34.20
CA LYS A 659 -16.47 43.99 34.70
C LYS A 659 -15.95 43.98 36.15
N PRO A 660 -16.78 43.62 37.14
CA PRO A 660 -16.40 43.63 38.56
C PRO A 660 -15.52 42.46 39.00
N LEU A 661 -14.81 41.83 38.06
CA LEU A 661 -13.71 40.90 38.36
C LEU A 661 -12.43 41.25 37.59
N ASP A 662 -12.39 42.40 36.89
CA ASP A 662 -11.34 42.74 35.97
C ASP A 662 -11.07 44.25 35.87
N ALA A 663 -9.92 44.64 36.41
CA ALA A 663 -9.50 46.04 36.45
C ALA A 663 -9.19 46.67 35.07
N ASP A 664 -9.13 45.86 34.00
CA ASP A 664 -8.97 46.24 32.59
C ASP A 664 -10.01 45.43 31.79
N GLY A 665 -11.21 46.01 31.69
CA GLY A 665 -12.44 45.35 31.28
C GLY A 665 -12.45 44.93 29.82
N ASP A 666 -11.73 45.61 28.95
CA ASP A 666 -11.63 45.30 27.52
C ASP A 666 -10.24 44.78 27.08
N TYR A 667 -9.27 44.74 28.00
CA TYR A 667 -7.92 44.20 27.81
C TYR A 667 -7.05 45.01 26.84
N ASP A 668 -7.32 46.29 26.64
CA ASP A 668 -6.55 47.15 25.76
C ASP A 668 -5.21 47.60 26.38
N GLY A 669 -5.10 47.48 27.71
CA GLY A 669 -3.95 47.89 28.52
C GLY A 669 -4.15 49.18 29.32
N LEU A 670 -5.36 49.74 29.35
CA LEU A 670 -5.84 50.80 30.22
C LEU A 670 -6.80 50.19 31.26
N ASN A 671 -6.78 50.72 32.47
CA ASN A 671 -7.71 50.27 33.50
C ASN A 671 -9.02 51.04 33.41
N ASP A 672 -10.15 50.42 33.75
CA ASP A 672 -11.49 51.02 33.66
C ASP A 672 -11.58 52.38 34.36
N ILE A 673 -10.95 52.47 35.53
CA ILE A 673 -10.86 53.71 36.31
C ILE A 673 -10.04 54.80 35.59
N ASP A 674 -8.97 54.43 34.89
CA ASP A 674 -8.14 55.36 34.11
C ASP A 674 -8.88 55.84 32.86
N GLU A 675 -9.76 55.04 32.27
CA GLU A 675 -10.55 55.43 31.10
C GLU A 675 -11.75 56.31 31.47
N LEU A 676 -12.48 55.92 32.52
CA LEU A 676 -13.61 56.67 33.08
C LEU A 676 -13.20 58.05 33.61
N PHE A 677 -12.04 58.14 34.26
CA PHE A 677 -11.57 59.37 34.93
C PHE A 677 -10.41 60.07 34.21
N GLY A 678 -9.86 59.48 33.17
CA GLY A 678 -8.90 60.04 32.22
C GLY A 678 -7.46 59.58 32.47
N PHE A 679 -6.86 59.01 31.42
CA PHE A 679 -5.46 58.56 31.40
C PHE A 679 -4.52 59.68 30.93
N TYR A 680 -3.38 59.85 31.61
CA TYR A 680 -2.49 61.00 31.37
C TYR A 680 -1.38 60.72 30.34
N VAL A 681 -1.55 61.22 29.10
CA VAL A 681 -0.56 61.14 28.02
C VAL A 681 0.00 62.54 27.70
N PRO A 682 1.19 62.90 28.21
CA PRO A 682 1.80 64.19 27.92
C PRO A 682 2.20 64.30 26.43
N ASP A 683 1.93 65.46 25.84
CA ASP A 683 2.28 65.81 24.44
C ASP A 683 1.49 65.09 23.32
N ASN A 684 0.36 64.41 23.63
CA ASN A 684 -0.59 63.92 22.60
C ASN A 684 -1.43 65.12 22.05
N PRO A 685 -1.49 65.33 20.72
CA PRO A 685 -2.21 66.45 20.08
C PRO A 685 -3.73 66.42 20.29
N PHE A 686 -4.32 65.27 20.58
CA PHE A 686 -5.77 65.04 20.73
C PHE A 686 -6.27 65.23 22.17
N SER A 687 -5.38 65.35 23.16
CA SER A 687 -5.69 65.58 24.60
C SER A 687 -6.34 66.93 24.97
N ASN A 688 -6.80 67.72 23.98
CA ASN A 688 -7.40 69.05 24.13
C ASN A 688 -6.60 70.05 25.02
N GLY A 689 -5.28 69.83 25.15
CA GLY A 689 -4.37 70.65 25.97
C GLY A 689 -4.44 70.38 27.47
N THR A 690 -5.15 69.34 27.91
CA THR A 690 -5.22 68.89 29.32
C THR A 690 -4.20 67.80 29.63
N GLY A 691 -3.76 67.06 28.61
CA GLY A 691 -2.92 65.87 28.76
C GLY A 691 -3.69 64.62 29.16
N TYR A 692 -5.03 64.67 29.23
CA TYR A 692 -5.90 63.53 29.54
C TYR A 692 -6.67 63.09 28.30
N ILE A 693 -6.76 61.77 28.10
CA ILE A 693 -7.56 61.09 27.06
C ILE A 693 -8.62 60.25 27.79
N PHE A 694 -9.79 60.11 27.19
CA PHE A 694 -10.93 59.35 27.73
C PHE A 694 -11.43 58.43 26.63
N THR A 695 -11.66 57.18 26.98
CA THR A 695 -12.03 56.04 26.12
C THR A 695 -13.17 55.26 26.78
N ASP A 696 -13.79 54.33 26.08
CA ASP A 696 -14.87 53.49 26.63
C ASP A 696 -14.27 52.24 27.28
N PRO A 697 -14.35 52.06 28.61
CA PRO A 697 -13.72 50.93 29.33
C PRO A 697 -14.31 49.55 29.04
N ASN A 698 -15.21 49.46 28.07
CA ASN A 698 -15.81 48.20 27.64
C ASN A 698 -15.55 47.95 26.15
N ASN A 699 -14.68 48.72 25.52
CA ASN A 699 -14.37 48.64 24.11
C ASN A 699 -12.90 48.98 23.89
N ASP A 700 -12.11 47.95 23.60
CA ASP A 700 -10.66 48.04 23.44
C ASP A 700 -10.22 48.95 22.29
N ASP A 701 -11.16 49.29 21.42
CA ASP A 701 -11.01 50.13 20.24
C ASP A 701 -12.25 51.06 20.16
N THR A 702 -12.17 52.20 20.85
CA THR A 702 -13.31 53.12 21.07
C THR A 702 -13.93 53.62 19.76
N ASP A 703 -13.17 53.71 18.67
CA ASP A 703 -13.64 54.19 17.36
C ASP A 703 -13.79 53.11 16.26
N GLU A 704 -13.57 51.85 16.63
CA GLU A 704 -13.82 50.62 15.87
C GLU A 704 -13.00 50.54 14.58
N ASP A 705 -11.74 50.94 14.61
CA ASP A 705 -10.87 50.99 13.44
C ASP A 705 -9.81 49.88 13.37
N SER A 706 -9.76 49.01 14.37
CA SER A 706 -8.83 47.90 14.61
C SER A 706 -7.46 48.29 15.18
N VAL A 707 -7.29 49.51 15.71
CA VAL A 707 -6.17 49.88 16.58
C VAL A 707 -6.69 50.10 17.99
N ASN A 708 -6.07 49.47 18.98
CA ASN A 708 -6.55 49.63 20.35
C ASN A 708 -6.21 51.00 20.95
N ASP A 709 -7.05 51.46 21.88
CA ASP A 709 -7.04 52.80 22.47
C ASP A 709 -5.68 53.14 23.12
N TYR A 710 -5.09 52.18 23.82
CA TYR A 710 -3.72 52.25 24.34
C TYR A 710 -2.71 52.58 23.23
N SER A 711 -2.72 51.83 22.13
CA SER A 711 -1.75 51.97 21.04
C SER A 711 -1.88 53.33 20.36
N GLU A 712 -3.08 53.77 20.06
CA GLU A 712 -3.35 55.06 19.45
C GLU A 712 -2.91 56.23 20.34
N SER A 713 -3.32 56.18 21.61
CA SER A 713 -2.96 57.15 22.64
C SER A 713 -1.46 57.38 22.72
N TYR A 714 -0.66 56.31 22.65
CA TYR A 714 0.80 56.37 22.69
C TYR A 714 1.46 56.73 21.35
N ASN A 715 0.82 56.40 20.21
CA ASN A 715 1.35 56.68 18.87
C ASN A 715 0.87 58.01 18.27
N LYS A 716 0.07 58.77 19.03
CA LYS A 716 -0.48 60.08 18.64
C LYS A 716 -1.46 59.97 17.48
N LEU A 717 -2.27 58.93 17.51
CA LEU A 717 -3.54 58.82 16.80
C LEU A 717 -4.65 59.26 17.76
N ASP A 718 -5.85 59.50 17.25
CA ASP A 718 -7.02 59.94 18.01
C ASP A 718 -7.94 58.73 18.30
N PRO A 719 -7.90 58.14 19.52
CA PRO A 719 -8.64 56.91 19.88
C PRO A 719 -10.15 57.09 20.03
N ASN A 720 -10.71 58.02 19.28
CA ASN A 720 -12.10 58.43 19.28
C ASN A 720 -12.53 58.86 17.87
N ASN A 721 -11.65 58.69 16.87
CA ASN A 721 -11.81 59.05 15.49
C ASN A 721 -10.90 58.20 14.58
N ASN A 722 -11.49 57.18 13.98
CA ASN A 722 -10.92 56.21 13.05
C ASN A 722 -10.23 56.73 11.77
N ASP A 723 -10.03 58.03 11.61
CA ASP A 723 -9.33 58.68 10.49
C ASP A 723 -8.65 59.95 11.04
N SER A 724 -7.49 59.75 11.65
CA SER A 724 -6.73 60.75 12.41
C SER A 724 -6.23 61.91 11.54
N ASP A 725 -5.93 61.66 10.26
CA ASP A 725 -5.37 62.67 9.35
C ASP A 725 -6.33 63.20 8.28
N SER A 726 -7.56 62.65 8.26
CA SER A 726 -8.71 63.06 7.46
C SER A 726 -8.53 62.85 5.96
N ASP A 727 -7.92 61.73 5.56
CA ASP A 727 -7.71 61.37 4.16
C ASP A 727 -8.67 60.31 3.60
N LEU A 728 -9.60 59.83 4.44
CA LEU A 728 -10.63 58.82 4.20
C LEU A 728 -10.16 57.36 4.24
N MET A 729 -8.89 57.11 4.53
CA MET A 729 -8.37 55.81 4.93
C MET A 729 -8.52 55.68 6.46
N ILE A 730 -8.79 54.48 6.96
CA ILE A 730 -8.93 54.26 8.42
C ILE A 730 -7.57 53.98 9.06
N ASP A 731 -7.33 54.48 10.28
CA ASP A 731 -5.99 54.38 10.89
C ASP A 731 -5.56 52.92 11.06
N GLY A 732 -6.49 52.00 11.34
CA GLY A 732 -6.17 50.57 11.43
C GLY A 732 -5.68 49.91 10.14
N TYR A 733 -6.22 50.28 8.97
CA TYR A 733 -5.70 49.78 7.69
C TYR A 733 -4.26 50.25 7.48
N GLU A 734 -4.00 51.53 7.78
CA GLU A 734 -2.66 52.10 7.69
C GLU A 734 -1.70 51.51 8.72
N TRP A 735 -2.20 51.24 9.92
CA TRP A 735 -1.46 50.64 11.02
C TRP A 735 -0.97 49.23 10.68
N ILE A 736 -1.83 48.43 10.03
CA ILE A 736 -1.49 47.10 9.54
C ILE A 736 -0.37 47.20 8.48
N TYR A 737 -0.47 48.14 7.54
CA TYR A 737 0.44 48.24 6.39
C TYR A 737 1.61 49.23 6.54
N ARG A 738 1.76 49.90 7.69
CA ARG A 738 2.82 50.89 7.94
C ARG A 738 4.24 50.40 7.74
N PHE A 739 4.50 49.10 7.94
CA PHE A 739 5.83 48.52 7.78
C PHE A 739 6.06 47.87 6.41
N SER A 740 5.00 47.34 5.79
CA SER A 740 5.06 46.61 4.53
C SER A 740 4.88 47.51 3.31
N ALA A 741 3.89 48.41 3.34
CA ALA A 741 3.59 49.37 2.27
C ALA A 741 4.05 50.80 2.62
N GLY A 742 4.31 51.08 3.90
CA GLY A 742 4.78 52.39 4.34
C GLY A 742 3.67 53.43 4.49
N LEU A 743 2.43 52.97 4.66
CA LEU A 743 1.28 53.81 5.00
C LEU A 743 1.46 54.48 6.37
N ASN A 744 0.81 55.60 6.59
CA ASN A 744 0.97 56.38 7.80
C ASN A 744 -0.27 57.21 8.11
N ALA A 745 -1.03 56.78 9.13
CA ALA A 745 -2.23 57.41 9.72
C ALA A 745 -2.07 58.83 10.28
N SER A 746 -0.99 59.51 9.93
CA SER A 746 -0.73 60.90 10.26
C SER A 746 -0.22 61.72 9.06
N ASP A 747 -0.13 61.13 7.87
CA ASP A 747 0.28 61.75 6.60
C ASP A 747 -0.74 61.47 5.47
N PRO A 748 -1.65 62.44 5.19
CA PRO A 748 -2.82 62.23 4.32
C PRO A 748 -2.48 62.18 2.81
N SER A 749 -1.21 61.95 2.47
CA SER A 749 -0.69 62.05 1.10
C SER A 749 -0.40 60.70 0.46
N ASP A 750 -0.41 59.62 1.23
CA ASP A 750 -0.22 58.25 0.77
C ASP A 750 -1.52 57.61 0.24
N ALA A 751 -2.72 57.97 0.72
CA ALA A 751 -4.01 57.47 0.21
C ALA A 751 -4.18 57.54 -1.32
N LEU A 752 -3.62 58.57 -1.97
CA LEU A 752 -3.71 58.76 -3.43
C LEU A 752 -2.57 58.10 -4.23
N THR A 753 -1.68 57.37 -3.57
CA THR A 753 -0.63 56.61 -4.23
C THR A 753 -1.12 55.23 -4.65
N ASP A 754 -0.44 54.64 -5.62
CA ASP A 754 -0.68 53.30 -6.18
C ASP A 754 0.70 52.63 -6.12
N ILE A 755 0.91 51.81 -5.09
CA ILE A 755 2.24 51.38 -4.65
C ILE A 755 2.74 50.19 -5.46
N ASP A 756 1.88 49.22 -5.79
CA ASP A 756 2.22 48.04 -6.58
C ASP A 756 1.95 48.20 -8.08
N GLY A 757 1.19 49.20 -8.48
CA GLY A 757 0.96 49.55 -9.88
C GLY A 757 -0.09 48.70 -10.57
N ASP A 758 -1.01 48.08 -9.84
CA ASP A 758 -2.13 47.30 -10.38
C ASP A 758 -3.24 48.21 -10.98
N GLY A 759 -3.26 49.47 -10.56
CA GLY A 759 -4.19 50.51 -11.01
C GLY A 759 -5.24 50.94 -9.99
N LEU A 760 -5.24 50.35 -8.79
CA LEU A 760 -5.96 50.81 -7.61
C LEU A 760 -5.08 51.76 -6.79
N THR A 761 -5.68 52.77 -6.19
CA THR A 761 -5.00 53.60 -5.18
C THR A 761 -5.08 52.95 -3.80
N ASN A 762 -4.16 53.27 -2.89
CA ASN A 762 -4.19 52.77 -1.50
C ASN A 762 -5.57 52.98 -0.83
N LEU A 763 -6.25 54.09 -1.15
CA LEU A 763 -7.61 54.37 -0.70
C LEU A 763 -8.64 53.40 -1.30
N GLU A 764 -8.54 53.08 -2.59
CA GLU A 764 -9.41 52.10 -3.24
C GLU A 764 -9.17 50.70 -2.69
N GLU A 765 -7.91 50.31 -2.49
CA GLU A 765 -7.52 49.06 -1.83
C GLU A 765 -8.04 48.98 -0.39
N SER A 766 -8.02 50.10 0.36
CA SER A 766 -8.59 50.15 1.71
C SER A 766 -10.09 49.86 1.76
N TYR A 767 -10.83 50.21 0.70
CA TYR A 767 -12.25 49.87 0.60
C TYR A 767 -12.51 48.41 0.21
N LEU A 768 -11.53 47.77 -0.44
CA LEU A 768 -11.56 46.37 -0.84
C LEU A 768 -10.93 45.45 0.20
N TRP A 769 -10.22 46.01 1.18
CA TRP A 769 -9.39 45.28 2.14
C TRP A 769 -8.30 44.42 1.46
N THR A 770 -7.79 44.90 0.33
CA THR A 770 -6.69 44.24 -0.38
C THR A 770 -5.33 44.73 0.10
N HIS A 771 -4.25 44.09 -0.37
CA HIS A 771 -2.90 44.39 0.08
C HIS A 771 -2.28 45.54 -0.73
N PRO A 772 -1.97 46.71 -0.13
CA PRO A 772 -1.54 47.92 -0.84
C PRO A 772 -0.14 47.86 -1.45
N ASN A 773 0.48 46.69 -1.49
CA ASN A 773 1.79 46.49 -2.11
C ASN A 773 1.88 45.13 -2.81
N ASN A 774 0.73 44.50 -3.07
CA ASN A 774 0.60 43.22 -3.71
C ASN A 774 -0.55 43.27 -4.71
N SER A 775 -0.19 43.36 -5.99
CA SER A 775 -1.13 43.54 -7.10
C SER A 775 -2.04 42.34 -7.39
N ASP A 776 -2.06 41.32 -6.53
CA ASP A 776 -2.72 40.01 -6.64
C ASP A 776 -2.78 39.46 -5.21
N THR A 777 -3.78 39.92 -4.46
CA THR A 777 -3.83 39.83 -3.01
C THR A 777 -3.92 38.39 -2.51
N ASP A 778 -4.67 37.53 -3.18
CA ASP A 778 -4.87 36.12 -2.82
C ASP A 778 -3.98 35.13 -3.60
N GLY A 779 -3.32 35.58 -4.67
CA GLY A 779 -2.36 34.79 -5.43
C GLY A 779 -2.97 33.87 -6.47
N ASP A 780 -4.20 34.12 -6.92
CA ASP A 780 -4.92 33.29 -7.90
C ASP A 780 -4.51 33.55 -9.37
N ARG A 781 -3.72 34.62 -9.60
CA ARG A 781 -3.18 35.15 -10.88
C ARG A 781 -4.04 36.22 -11.56
N PHE A 782 -5.19 36.58 -11.03
CA PHE A 782 -5.79 37.86 -11.34
C PHE A 782 -5.23 38.94 -10.41
N SER A 783 -5.15 40.16 -10.95
CA SER A 783 -4.93 41.32 -10.09
C SER A 783 -6.23 41.75 -9.42
N ASP A 784 -6.14 42.40 -8.26
CA ASP A 784 -7.30 42.91 -7.53
C ASP A 784 -8.24 43.73 -8.44
N LEU A 785 -7.68 44.54 -9.35
CA LEU A 785 -8.44 45.27 -10.36
C LEU A 785 -9.11 44.36 -11.42
N GLU A 786 -8.46 43.29 -11.86
CA GLU A 786 -9.01 42.30 -12.79
C GLU A 786 -10.17 41.51 -12.17
N GLU A 787 -10.07 41.16 -10.89
CA GLU A 787 -11.12 40.45 -10.17
C GLU A 787 -12.39 41.28 -10.05
N LEU A 788 -12.27 42.58 -9.72
CA LEU A 788 -13.39 43.51 -9.79
C LEU A 788 -14.02 43.60 -11.18
N PHE A 789 -13.22 43.42 -12.23
CA PHE A 789 -13.71 43.45 -13.61
C PHE A 789 -14.49 42.17 -13.96
N TYR A 790 -14.08 41.02 -13.43
CA TYR A 790 -14.75 39.72 -13.64
C TYR A 790 -15.86 39.43 -12.62
N GLY A 791 -15.92 40.18 -11.52
CA GLY A 791 -16.95 40.05 -10.49
C GLY A 791 -16.57 39.08 -9.35
N CYS A 792 -15.29 38.75 -9.24
CA CYS A 792 -14.69 37.88 -8.21
C CYS A 792 -14.32 38.69 -6.95
N ASP A 793 -14.06 38.03 -5.81
CA ASP A 793 -13.60 38.67 -4.58
C ASP A 793 -12.06 38.65 -4.51
N PRO A 794 -11.38 39.82 -4.56
CA PRO A 794 -9.90 39.91 -4.63
C PRO A 794 -9.12 39.47 -3.39
N ARG A 795 -9.77 38.75 -2.49
CA ARG A 795 -9.20 38.25 -1.25
C ARG A 795 -9.37 36.74 -1.13
N LEU A 796 -10.05 36.13 -2.09
CA LEU A 796 -10.42 34.74 -2.10
C LEU A 796 -9.93 34.12 -3.40
N TRP A 797 -8.91 33.27 -3.27
CA TRP A 797 -8.36 32.50 -4.39
C TRP A 797 -9.40 31.72 -5.21
N ASP A 798 -10.56 31.45 -4.60
CA ASP A 798 -11.73 30.74 -5.13
C ASP A 798 -12.97 31.42 -4.54
N THR A 799 -13.73 32.15 -5.37
CA THR A 799 -14.83 33.02 -4.91
C THR A 799 -16.06 32.23 -4.44
N ASP A 800 -16.36 31.08 -5.02
CA ASP A 800 -17.56 30.28 -4.67
C ASP A 800 -17.28 29.02 -3.85
N GLY A 801 -16.00 28.68 -3.68
CA GLY A 801 -15.50 27.68 -2.75
C GLY A 801 -15.61 26.25 -3.26
N ASP A 802 -15.67 26.03 -4.56
CA ASP A 802 -15.80 24.70 -5.16
C ASP A 802 -14.47 23.95 -5.29
N GLY A 803 -13.33 24.65 -5.24
CA GLY A 803 -11.98 24.14 -5.38
C GLY A 803 -11.25 24.57 -6.67
N LEU A 804 -11.88 25.33 -7.57
CA LEU A 804 -11.27 25.96 -8.73
C LEU A 804 -10.93 27.42 -8.43
N SER A 805 -9.78 27.89 -8.91
CA SER A 805 -9.44 29.30 -8.76
C SER A 805 -10.22 30.17 -9.75
N ASP A 806 -10.51 31.42 -9.40
CA ASP A 806 -11.26 32.34 -10.26
C ASP A 806 -10.59 32.52 -11.63
N TYR A 807 -9.25 32.58 -11.66
CA TYR A 807 -8.49 32.54 -12.91
C TYR A 807 -8.78 31.30 -13.78
N ASN A 808 -8.84 30.10 -13.19
CA ASN A 808 -9.07 28.86 -13.93
C ASN A 808 -10.50 28.81 -14.47
N GLU A 809 -11.47 29.19 -13.66
CA GLU A 809 -12.86 29.25 -14.06
C GLU A 809 -13.07 30.23 -15.22
N VAL A 810 -12.56 31.46 -15.14
CA VAL A 810 -12.79 32.48 -16.17
C VAL A 810 -11.97 32.24 -17.44
N ILE A 811 -10.69 31.85 -17.31
CA ILE A 811 -9.73 31.83 -18.43
C ILE A 811 -9.56 30.43 -19.03
N VAL A 812 -9.65 29.38 -18.22
CA VAL A 812 -9.33 28.01 -18.66
C VAL A 812 -10.60 27.25 -19.02
N ILE A 813 -11.60 27.23 -18.14
CA ILE A 813 -12.77 26.33 -18.24
C ILE A 813 -13.97 27.07 -18.84
N GLY A 814 -14.28 28.26 -18.32
CA GLY A 814 -15.43 29.09 -18.70
C GLY A 814 -16.65 28.92 -17.78
N THR A 815 -16.45 28.41 -16.57
CA THR A 815 -17.46 28.25 -15.51
C THR A 815 -17.77 29.58 -14.82
N ASN A 816 -18.75 29.58 -13.92
CA ASN A 816 -19.20 30.78 -13.24
C ASN A 816 -18.67 30.87 -11.81
N VAL A 817 -17.67 31.73 -11.61
CA VAL A 817 -16.98 32.09 -10.34
C VAL A 817 -17.83 32.45 -9.11
N THR A 818 -19.15 32.44 -9.22
CA THR A 818 -20.06 32.72 -8.09
C THR A 818 -21.07 31.59 -7.89
N ASN A 819 -20.89 30.46 -8.57
CA ASN A 819 -21.81 29.35 -8.62
C ASN A 819 -21.03 28.03 -8.78
N PRO A 820 -20.89 27.26 -7.70
CA PRO A 820 -19.97 26.11 -7.66
C PRO A 820 -20.39 24.93 -8.56
N ASP A 821 -21.59 24.95 -9.13
CA ASP A 821 -22.15 23.93 -10.01
C ASP A 821 -22.80 24.66 -11.19
N THR A 822 -22.04 24.86 -12.27
CA THR A 822 -22.37 25.79 -13.35
C THR A 822 -23.57 25.34 -14.19
N ASP A 823 -23.74 24.04 -14.42
CA ASP A 823 -24.82 23.52 -15.25
C ASP A 823 -26.00 22.91 -14.47
N ALA A 824 -25.86 22.79 -13.14
CA ALA A 824 -26.87 22.38 -12.18
C ALA A 824 -27.31 20.92 -12.32
N ASP A 825 -26.37 20.03 -12.60
CA ASP A 825 -26.59 18.58 -12.68
C ASP A 825 -26.45 17.86 -11.31
N GLY A 826 -25.81 18.51 -10.33
CA GLY A 826 -25.57 17.99 -8.99
C GLY A 826 -24.10 17.67 -8.67
N LEU A 827 -23.17 17.84 -9.60
CA LEU A 827 -21.73 17.83 -9.39
C LEU A 827 -21.21 19.28 -9.40
N ASN A 828 -20.18 19.55 -8.61
CA ASN A 828 -19.54 20.88 -8.64
C ASN A 828 -18.47 20.93 -9.75
N ASP A 829 -18.16 22.13 -10.26
CA ASP A 829 -17.30 22.28 -11.44
C ASP A 829 -15.90 21.65 -11.20
N TYR A 830 -15.38 21.75 -9.97
CA TYR A 830 -14.18 21.05 -9.54
C TYR A 830 -14.26 19.53 -9.68
N GLN A 831 -15.33 18.90 -9.20
CA GLN A 831 -15.56 17.46 -9.24
C GLN A 831 -15.61 16.96 -10.68
N GLU A 832 -16.33 17.68 -11.53
CA GLU A 832 -16.45 17.33 -12.94
C GLU A 832 -15.09 17.38 -13.64
N VAL A 833 -14.30 18.44 -13.42
CA VAL A 833 -13.01 18.60 -14.09
C VAL A 833 -11.91 17.66 -13.55
N HIS A 834 -11.88 17.40 -12.24
CA HIS A 834 -10.74 16.72 -11.60
C HIS A 834 -11.03 15.29 -11.11
N ILE A 835 -12.30 14.91 -10.92
CA ILE A 835 -12.69 13.61 -10.36
C ILE A 835 -13.39 12.77 -11.41
N TYR A 836 -14.45 13.28 -12.02
CA TYR A 836 -15.33 12.52 -12.92
C TYR A 836 -14.99 12.71 -14.40
N PHE A 837 -14.18 13.73 -14.73
CA PHE A 837 -13.78 14.09 -16.10
C PHE A 837 -14.97 14.38 -17.04
N SER A 838 -16.08 14.85 -16.48
CA SER A 838 -17.24 15.40 -17.20
C SER A 838 -17.02 16.87 -17.61
N ASP A 839 -17.90 17.40 -18.48
CA ASP A 839 -17.87 18.79 -18.93
C ASP A 839 -18.79 19.65 -18.03
N PRO A 840 -18.27 20.56 -17.18
CA PRO A 840 -19.03 21.34 -16.21
C PRO A 840 -20.00 22.38 -16.80
N LEU A 841 -20.14 22.36 -18.13
CA LEU A 841 -21.04 23.21 -18.88
C LEU A 841 -22.18 22.41 -19.54
N ILE A 842 -22.22 21.09 -19.34
CA ILE A 842 -23.13 20.15 -19.99
C ILE A 842 -23.59 19.07 -19.00
N ILE A 843 -24.85 19.23 -18.54
CA ILE A 843 -25.59 18.30 -17.67
C ILE A 843 -25.61 16.81 -18.08
N ASP A 844 -25.16 16.45 -19.27
CA ASP A 844 -25.16 15.10 -19.86
C ASP A 844 -23.99 15.08 -20.87
N THR A 845 -22.80 14.72 -20.37
CA THR A 845 -21.53 14.88 -21.08
C THR A 845 -21.46 13.94 -22.28
N ASP A 846 -21.70 12.65 -22.07
CA ASP A 846 -21.54 11.60 -23.07
C ASP A 846 -22.77 11.36 -23.96
N LYS A 847 -23.93 11.91 -23.58
CA LYS A 847 -25.19 11.92 -24.35
C LYS A 847 -25.86 10.55 -24.41
N ASP A 848 -25.75 9.76 -23.36
CA ASP A 848 -26.52 8.53 -23.15
C ASP A 848 -27.93 8.79 -22.58
N THR A 849 -28.21 10.04 -22.19
CA THR A 849 -29.46 10.58 -21.61
C THR A 849 -29.63 10.47 -20.10
N LEU A 850 -28.66 9.92 -19.38
CA LEU A 850 -28.46 10.15 -17.96
C LEU A 850 -27.80 11.52 -17.77
N ILE A 851 -27.92 12.08 -16.57
CA ILE A 851 -27.23 13.32 -16.22
C ILE A 851 -26.03 12.96 -15.36
N ASP A 852 -24.91 13.66 -15.53
CA ASP A 852 -23.63 13.24 -14.94
C ASP A 852 -23.73 13.06 -13.41
N GLY A 853 -24.43 13.97 -12.74
CA GLY A 853 -24.72 13.87 -11.31
C GLY A 853 -25.59 12.68 -10.88
N ASP A 854 -26.53 12.21 -11.70
CA ASP A 854 -27.33 11.00 -11.40
C ASP A 854 -26.50 9.73 -11.64
N GLU A 855 -25.66 9.72 -12.67
CA GLU A 855 -24.72 8.63 -12.94
C GLU A 855 -23.81 8.38 -11.74
N VAL A 856 -23.22 9.45 -11.19
CA VAL A 856 -22.35 9.35 -10.02
C VAL A 856 -23.13 8.99 -8.74
N HIS A 857 -24.25 9.66 -8.46
CA HIS A 857 -24.91 9.56 -7.15
C HIS A 857 -25.94 8.42 -7.04
N ILE A 858 -26.48 7.94 -8.16
CA ILE A 858 -27.58 6.98 -8.19
C ILE A 858 -27.15 5.67 -8.84
N TYR A 859 -26.54 5.75 -10.03
CA TYR A 859 -26.29 4.58 -10.88
C TYR A 859 -24.88 4.00 -10.71
N ASN A 860 -23.95 4.78 -10.14
CA ASN A 860 -22.54 4.43 -10.01
C ASN A 860 -21.88 4.09 -11.37
N THR A 861 -22.33 4.80 -12.41
CA THR A 861 -21.82 4.72 -13.79
C THR A 861 -20.87 5.89 -14.07
N SER A 862 -20.20 5.85 -15.23
CA SER A 862 -19.20 6.84 -15.62
C SER A 862 -19.82 7.96 -16.49
N PRO A 863 -19.90 9.21 -16.01
CA PRO A 863 -20.52 10.31 -16.77
C PRO A 863 -19.80 10.74 -18.06
N ALA A 864 -18.56 10.28 -18.23
CA ALA A 864 -17.80 10.52 -19.45
C ALA A 864 -17.90 9.37 -20.47
N LYS A 865 -18.64 8.30 -20.16
CA LYS A 865 -18.71 7.05 -20.93
C LYS A 865 -20.15 6.53 -20.96
N LYS A 866 -20.73 6.62 -22.16
CA LYS A 866 -22.07 6.13 -22.48
C LYS A 866 -22.30 4.63 -22.24
N ASP A 867 -21.23 3.86 -22.11
CA ASP A 867 -21.18 2.41 -21.87
C ASP A 867 -20.05 2.21 -20.85
N THR A 868 -20.42 1.97 -19.59
CA THR A 868 -19.53 2.01 -18.44
C THR A 868 -18.65 0.77 -18.35
N ASP A 869 -19.23 -0.41 -18.56
CA ASP A 869 -18.57 -1.70 -18.44
C ASP A 869 -18.01 -2.26 -19.76
N ASP A 870 -18.21 -1.52 -20.86
CA ASP A 870 -17.73 -1.76 -22.21
C ASP A 870 -18.32 -3.06 -22.84
N ASP A 871 -19.58 -3.41 -22.52
CA ASP A 871 -20.29 -4.59 -23.04
C ASP A 871 -21.03 -4.36 -24.37
N LEU A 872 -21.10 -3.11 -24.85
CA LEU A 872 -21.79 -2.61 -26.05
C LEU A 872 -23.26 -2.22 -25.89
N VAL A 873 -23.82 -2.25 -24.68
CA VAL A 873 -25.09 -1.62 -24.33
C VAL A 873 -24.79 -0.28 -23.63
N ASP A 874 -25.62 0.73 -23.88
CA ASP A 874 -25.44 2.01 -23.21
C ASP A 874 -26.07 1.97 -21.81
N ASP A 875 -25.51 2.67 -20.82
CA ASP A 875 -25.96 2.60 -19.41
C ASP A 875 -27.47 2.86 -19.25
N ASN A 876 -28.00 3.89 -19.93
CA ASN A 876 -29.45 4.14 -19.91
C ASN A 876 -30.28 3.02 -20.58
N ASP A 877 -29.78 2.40 -21.65
CA ASP A 877 -30.46 1.30 -22.33
C ASP A 877 -30.49 0.04 -21.46
N GLU A 878 -29.44 -0.20 -20.67
CA GLU A 878 -29.37 -1.27 -19.67
C GLU A 878 -30.35 -1.06 -18.52
N LEU A 879 -30.45 0.16 -18.00
CA LEU A 879 -31.45 0.50 -16.97
C LEU A 879 -32.89 0.26 -17.49
N ASP A 880 -33.15 0.57 -18.76
CA ASP A 880 -34.44 0.31 -19.41
C ASP A 880 -34.68 -1.20 -19.66
N PHE A 881 -33.62 -1.97 -19.94
CA PHE A 881 -33.65 -3.43 -20.13
C PHE A 881 -33.76 -4.19 -18.80
N GLY A 882 -33.19 -3.63 -17.74
CA GLY A 882 -33.15 -4.17 -16.39
C GLY A 882 -31.85 -4.91 -16.03
N SER A 883 -30.80 -4.79 -16.85
CA SER A 883 -29.42 -5.16 -16.51
C SER A 883 -28.76 -4.13 -15.58
N ASP A 884 -27.62 -4.48 -15.02
CA ASP A 884 -26.76 -3.63 -14.19
C ASP A 884 -25.66 -3.01 -15.05
N PRO A 885 -25.66 -1.68 -15.26
CA PRO A 885 -24.74 -1.00 -16.19
C PRO A 885 -23.28 -0.94 -15.75
N THR A 886 -22.93 -1.71 -14.71
CA THR A 886 -21.57 -1.83 -14.20
C THR A 886 -21.02 -3.25 -14.34
N LEU A 887 -21.79 -4.17 -14.95
CA LEU A 887 -21.51 -5.59 -15.03
C LEU A 887 -21.85 -6.15 -16.42
N ILE A 888 -20.80 -6.61 -17.13
CA ILE A 888 -20.92 -7.24 -18.47
C ILE A 888 -21.93 -8.42 -18.51
N ASP A 889 -22.16 -9.07 -17.37
CA ASP A 889 -23.07 -10.21 -17.21
C ASP A 889 -23.76 -10.04 -15.84
N THR A 890 -25.01 -9.58 -15.86
CA THR A 890 -25.75 -9.17 -14.66
C THR A 890 -26.11 -10.34 -13.74
N ASP A 891 -26.42 -11.51 -14.30
CA ASP A 891 -26.89 -12.67 -13.53
C ASP A 891 -25.83 -13.78 -13.33
N PHE A 892 -24.67 -13.60 -13.93
CA PHE A 892 -23.49 -14.45 -13.86
C PHE A 892 -23.71 -15.86 -14.42
N ASP A 893 -24.59 -16.00 -15.42
CA ASP A 893 -24.85 -17.28 -16.09
C ASP A 893 -23.87 -17.59 -17.24
N GLY A 894 -23.05 -16.60 -17.62
CA GLY A 894 -21.99 -16.70 -18.62
C GLY A 894 -22.38 -16.23 -20.02
N MET A 895 -23.56 -15.64 -20.21
CA MET A 895 -23.93 -14.82 -21.37
C MET A 895 -23.79 -13.34 -21.00
N ASP A 896 -23.30 -12.50 -21.92
CA ASP A 896 -23.23 -11.05 -21.67
C ASP A 896 -24.59 -10.36 -21.90
N ASP A 897 -24.80 -9.24 -21.22
CA ASP A 897 -26.06 -8.51 -21.24
C ASP A 897 -26.36 -7.98 -22.66
N TYR A 898 -25.34 -7.62 -23.44
CA TYR A 898 -25.47 -7.32 -24.87
C TYR A 898 -26.09 -8.46 -25.70
N PHE A 899 -25.65 -9.71 -25.52
CA PHE A 899 -26.23 -10.86 -26.22
C PHE A 899 -27.69 -11.06 -25.84
N GLU A 900 -28.00 -10.93 -24.55
CA GLU A 900 -29.36 -11.05 -24.04
C GLU A 900 -30.27 -9.92 -24.55
N TRP A 901 -29.76 -8.68 -24.59
CA TRP A 901 -30.43 -7.52 -25.17
C TRP A 901 -30.70 -7.69 -26.65
N LEU A 902 -29.73 -8.22 -27.40
CA LEU A 902 -29.85 -8.47 -28.84
C LEU A 902 -30.94 -9.51 -29.17
N TYR A 903 -31.10 -10.51 -28.30
CA TYR A 903 -32.02 -11.64 -28.51
C TYR A 903 -33.28 -11.64 -27.62
N ASP A 904 -33.50 -10.59 -26.82
CA ASP A 904 -34.67 -10.42 -25.93
C ASP A 904 -34.77 -11.56 -24.89
N LEU A 905 -33.61 -11.98 -24.35
CA LEU A 905 -33.46 -12.86 -23.18
C LEU A 905 -33.59 -12.06 -21.87
N ASP A 906 -33.63 -12.70 -20.69
CA ASP A 906 -33.84 -11.99 -19.40
C ASP A 906 -32.55 -11.90 -18.57
N PRO A 907 -31.85 -10.75 -18.54
CA PRO A 907 -30.50 -10.59 -17.97
C PRO A 907 -30.44 -10.63 -16.43
N ARG A 908 -31.49 -11.14 -15.79
CA ARG A 908 -31.61 -11.19 -14.32
C ARG A 908 -31.84 -12.59 -13.81
N VAL A 909 -31.89 -13.57 -14.71
CA VAL A 909 -32.29 -14.94 -14.43
C VAL A 909 -31.52 -15.88 -15.35
N ASP A 910 -30.61 -16.68 -14.75
CA ASP A 910 -29.90 -17.76 -15.44
C ASP A 910 -30.83 -18.56 -16.37
N ASP A 911 -30.73 -18.20 -17.65
CA ASP A 911 -31.49 -18.77 -18.75
C ASP A 911 -30.57 -19.45 -19.78
N SER A 912 -29.26 -19.49 -19.51
CA SER A 912 -28.22 -20.23 -20.23
C SER A 912 -28.58 -21.68 -20.55
N GLN A 913 -29.41 -22.33 -19.72
CA GLN A 913 -29.84 -23.73 -19.85
C GLN A 913 -31.20 -23.89 -20.56
N ILE A 914 -31.80 -22.81 -21.06
CA ILE A 914 -33.03 -22.83 -21.83
C ILE A 914 -32.70 -23.08 -23.31
N ASP A 915 -33.51 -23.92 -23.94
CA ASP A 915 -33.50 -24.22 -25.39
C ASP A 915 -34.73 -23.49 -25.97
N THR A 916 -34.50 -22.28 -26.50
CA THR A 916 -35.55 -21.27 -26.75
C THR A 916 -36.39 -21.61 -27.99
N GLU A 917 -35.73 -22.06 -29.05
CA GLU A 917 -36.26 -22.43 -30.35
C GLU A 917 -36.52 -23.94 -30.50
N GLY A 918 -35.98 -24.76 -29.60
CA GLY A 918 -36.32 -26.17 -29.44
C GLY A 918 -35.52 -27.10 -30.36
N ASP A 919 -34.34 -26.68 -30.81
CA ASP A 919 -33.51 -27.44 -31.75
C ASP A 919 -32.57 -28.43 -31.04
N GLY A 920 -32.36 -28.22 -29.73
CA GLY A 920 -31.57 -29.07 -28.86
C GLY A 920 -30.23 -28.50 -28.43
N ILE A 921 -29.90 -27.25 -28.79
CA ILE A 921 -28.85 -26.43 -28.19
C ILE A 921 -29.50 -25.52 -27.13
N VAL A 922 -28.77 -25.16 -26.08
CA VAL A 922 -29.24 -24.20 -25.06
C VAL A 922 -28.61 -22.83 -25.29
N ASN A 923 -29.26 -21.75 -24.87
CA ASN A 923 -28.82 -20.36 -25.08
C ASN A 923 -27.33 -20.15 -24.78
N GLY A 924 -26.81 -20.70 -23.68
CA GLY A 924 -25.40 -20.54 -23.30
C GLY A 924 -24.42 -21.29 -24.22
N ASP A 925 -24.82 -22.41 -24.81
CA ASP A 925 -24.03 -23.08 -25.85
C ASP A 925 -24.08 -22.24 -27.15
N GLU A 926 -25.23 -21.65 -27.48
CA GLU A 926 -25.37 -20.79 -28.67
C GLU A 926 -24.52 -19.54 -28.58
N TYR A 927 -24.48 -18.90 -27.41
CA TYR A 927 -23.56 -17.80 -27.10
C TYR A 927 -22.09 -18.20 -27.36
N GLN A 928 -21.68 -19.38 -26.88
CA GLN A 928 -20.31 -19.86 -27.07
C GLN A 928 -19.94 -20.10 -28.55
N TYR A 929 -20.93 -20.42 -29.40
CA TYR A 929 -20.73 -20.76 -30.81
C TYR A 929 -21.14 -19.64 -31.79
N ASP A 930 -21.42 -18.43 -31.28
CA ASP A 930 -21.89 -17.27 -32.06
C ASP A 930 -23.19 -17.55 -32.86
N SER A 931 -24.03 -18.49 -32.40
CA SER A 931 -25.29 -18.83 -33.07
C SER A 931 -26.49 -18.05 -32.50
N ASN A 932 -27.61 -18.06 -33.21
CA ASN A 932 -28.78 -17.28 -32.88
C ASN A 932 -29.83 -18.11 -32.10
N PRO A 933 -30.10 -17.80 -30.82
CA PRO A 933 -31.01 -18.58 -29.95
C PRO A 933 -32.49 -18.53 -30.34
N LEU A 934 -32.82 -17.81 -31.41
CA LEU A 934 -34.17 -17.75 -31.95
C LEU A 934 -34.30 -18.50 -33.28
N LEU A 935 -33.20 -19.07 -33.81
CA LEU A 935 -33.13 -19.67 -35.13
C LEU A 935 -32.37 -21.02 -35.10
N PRO A 936 -32.99 -22.13 -35.57
CA PRO A 936 -32.33 -23.45 -35.61
C PRO A 936 -31.31 -23.65 -36.76
N ASP A 937 -30.96 -22.58 -37.47
CA ASP A 937 -30.10 -22.54 -38.67
C ASP A 937 -29.71 -21.07 -38.87
N THR A 938 -28.57 -20.69 -38.28
CA THR A 938 -28.13 -19.30 -38.12
C THR A 938 -27.65 -18.68 -39.44
N ASP A 939 -26.90 -19.42 -40.25
CA ASP A 939 -26.33 -18.93 -41.51
C ASP A 939 -27.19 -19.23 -42.76
N PHE A 940 -28.24 -20.04 -42.62
CA PHE A 940 -29.17 -20.47 -43.65
C PHE A 940 -28.57 -21.32 -44.78
N ASP A 941 -27.52 -22.09 -44.51
CA ASP A 941 -26.88 -22.99 -45.48
C ASP A 941 -27.62 -24.35 -45.63
N ASN A 942 -28.58 -24.62 -44.74
CA ASN A 942 -29.38 -25.85 -44.56
C ASN A 942 -28.70 -27.00 -43.79
N VAL A 943 -27.58 -26.76 -43.13
CA VAL A 943 -27.16 -27.49 -41.94
C VAL A 943 -27.77 -26.74 -40.73
N THR A 944 -28.23 -27.47 -39.71
CA THR A 944 -28.77 -26.84 -38.50
C THR A 944 -27.64 -26.64 -37.51
N ASP A 945 -27.71 -25.61 -36.68
CA ASP A 945 -26.69 -25.29 -35.68
C ASP A 945 -26.32 -26.53 -34.82
N TYR A 946 -27.32 -27.33 -34.41
CA TYR A 946 -27.09 -28.61 -33.71
C TYR A 946 -26.23 -29.60 -34.50
N ASP A 947 -26.49 -29.75 -35.80
CA ASP A 947 -25.74 -30.67 -36.66
C ASP A 947 -24.31 -30.15 -36.88
N GLU A 948 -24.13 -28.84 -36.99
CA GLU A 948 -22.82 -28.20 -37.13
C GLU A 948 -21.97 -28.35 -35.88
N ILE A 949 -22.51 -28.03 -34.71
CA ILE A 949 -21.77 -28.10 -33.44
C ILE A 949 -21.49 -29.56 -33.04
N VAL A 950 -22.49 -30.45 -33.18
CA VAL A 950 -22.44 -31.80 -32.58
C VAL A 950 -21.96 -32.87 -33.55
N ILE A 951 -22.26 -32.74 -34.85
CA ILE A 951 -22.02 -33.82 -35.84
C ILE A 951 -20.86 -33.48 -36.76
N TYR A 952 -20.86 -32.27 -37.33
CA TYR A 952 -19.94 -31.90 -38.41
C TYR A 952 -18.74 -31.06 -37.95
N PHE A 953 -18.84 -30.42 -36.79
CA PHE A 953 -17.85 -29.52 -36.20
C PHE A 953 -17.50 -28.34 -37.13
N THR A 954 -18.52 -27.76 -37.77
CA THR A 954 -18.46 -26.55 -38.59
C THR A 954 -18.95 -25.33 -37.79
N ARG A 955 -18.85 -24.12 -38.37
CA ARG A 955 -19.23 -22.87 -37.71
C ARG A 955 -20.68 -22.47 -38.07
N PRO A 956 -21.62 -22.45 -37.11
CA PRO A 956 -23.03 -22.19 -37.39
C PRO A 956 -23.35 -20.77 -37.86
N ASP A 957 -22.43 -19.83 -37.62
CA ASP A 957 -22.53 -18.46 -38.10
C ASP A 957 -21.93 -18.24 -39.50
N HIS A 958 -21.35 -19.28 -40.12
CA HIS A 958 -20.59 -19.18 -41.37
C HIS A 958 -21.10 -20.14 -42.46
N PHE A 959 -21.76 -19.57 -43.48
CA PHE A 959 -22.23 -20.28 -44.67
C PHE A 959 -21.18 -21.15 -45.41
N ASP A 960 -19.90 -20.89 -45.17
CA ASP A 960 -18.73 -21.54 -45.79
C ASP A 960 -17.61 -21.45 -44.74
N THR A 961 -17.39 -22.54 -44.00
CA THR A 961 -16.52 -22.56 -42.80
C THR A 961 -15.03 -22.38 -43.14
N ASP A 962 -14.55 -22.95 -44.24
CA ASP A 962 -13.13 -22.88 -44.63
C ASP A 962 -12.81 -21.90 -45.76
N LEU A 963 -13.84 -21.23 -46.30
CA LEU A 963 -13.78 -20.14 -47.27
C LEU A 963 -13.24 -20.55 -48.64
N ASP A 964 -13.47 -21.81 -49.03
CA ASP A 964 -13.04 -22.37 -50.31
C ASP A 964 -14.02 -22.10 -51.47
N GLY A 965 -15.23 -21.63 -51.13
CA GLY A 965 -16.31 -21.28 -52.06
C GLY A 965 -17.42 -22.33 -52.22
N LEU A 966 -17.39 -23.42 -51.45
CA LEU A 966 -18.51 -24.34 -51.23
C LEU A 966 -19.17 -24.03 -49.88
N SER A 967 -20.47 -24.32 -49.75
CA SER A 967 -21.11 -24.23 -48.43
C SER A 967 -20.94 -25.56 -47.70
N ASP A 968 -20.99 -25.54 -46.39
CA ASP A 968 -20.80 -26.72 -45.54
C ASP A 968 -21.81 -27.82 -45.92
N TYR A 969 -23.08 -27.44 -46.17
CA TYR A 969 -24.09 -28.34 -46.72
C TYR A 969 -23.66 -29.03 -48.03
N VAL A 970 -23.07 -28.26 -48.96
CA VAL A 970 -22.65 -28.76 -50.27
C VAL A 970 -21.48 -29.73 -50.13
N GLU A 971 -20.54 -29.43 -49.27
CA GLU A 971 -19.40 -30.29 -49.00
C GLU A 971 -19.82 -31.59 -48.32
N ILE A 972 -20.59 -31.50 -47.24
CA ILE A 972 -21.00 -32.65 -46.44
C ILE A 972 -21.94 -33.57 -47.22
N PHE A 973 -22.97 -33.01 -47.89
CA PHE A 973 -24.06 -33.81 -48.46
C PHE A 973 -23.96 -34.05 -49.96
N ILE A 974 -23.18 -33.25 -50.71
CA ILE A 974 -23.09 -33.37 -52.18
C ILE A 974 -21.73 -33.93 -52.63
N TYR A 975 -20.62 -33.32 -52.19
CA TYR A 975 -19.28 -33.68 -52.68
C TYR A 975 -18.50 -34.62 -51.76
N ASN A 976 -18.89 -34.70 -50.49
CA ASN A 976 -18.25 -35.48 -49.44
C ASN A 976 -16.78 -35.08 -49.23
N THR A 977 -16.50 -33.78 -49.36
CA THR A 977 -15.25 -33.08 -48.99
C THR A 977 -15.29 -32.68 -47.51
N THR A 978 -14.25 -32.03 -47.00
CA THR A 978 -14.09 -31.71 -45.58
C THR A 978 -14.31 -30.22 -45.35
N ALA A 979 -15.46 -29.83 -44.80
CA ALA A 979 -15.88 -28.42 -44.67
C ALA A 979 -15.05 -27.53 -43.70
N HIS A 980 -13.92 -28.01 -43.23
CA HIS A 980 -12.98 -27.24 -42.40
C HIS A 980 -11.56 -27.29 -42.98
N ASP A 981 -11.41 -27.79 -44.21
CA ASP A 981 -10.14 -28.02 -44.88
C ASP A 981 -10.32 -27.70 -46.38
N PRO A 982 -9.87 -26.52 -46.82
CA PRO A 982 -10.20 -26.00 -48.14
C PRO A 982 -9.58 -26.81 -49.30
N ASP A 983 -8.68 -27.77 -49.04
CA ASP A 983 -8.01 -28.64 -50.02
C ASP A 983 -7.98 -30.09 -49.49
N THR A 984 -9.09 -30.82 -49.63
CA THR A 984 -9.32 -32.11 -48.96
C THR A 984 -8.29 -33.18 -49.33
N ASP A 985 -7.68 -33.11 -50.52
CA ASP A 985 -6.74 -34.11 -51.02
C ASP A 985 -5.26 -33.66 -51.09
N ASP A 986 -4.96 -32.48 -50.55
CA ASP A 986 -3.62 -31.88 -50.39
C ASP A 986 -2.88 -31.67 -51.73
N ASP A 987 -3.59 -31.42 -52.83
CA ASP A 987 -3.01 -31.29 -54.17
C ASP A 987 -2.66 -29.86 -54.60
N ARG A 988 -3.08 -28.88 -53.78
CA ARG A 988 -2.91 -27.42 -53.89
C ARG A 988 -3.93 -26.72 -54.77
N ILE A 989 -5.10 -27.29 -54.96
CA ILE A 989 -6.28 -26.59 -55.48
C ILE A 989 -7.35 -26.72 -54.42
N ASP A 990 -8.06 -25.61 -54.15
CA ASP A 990 -9.15 -25.63 -53.19
C ASP A 990 -10.34 -26.44 -53.75
N ASP A 991 -11.11 -27.15 -52.91
CA ASP A 991 -12.15 -28.10 -53.37
C ASP A 991 -13.22 -27.38 -54.24
N GLY A 992 -13.62 -26.18 -53.84
CA GLY A 992 -14.49 -25.29 -54.61
C GLY A 992 -13.91 -24.91 -55.98
N GLU A 993 -12.60 -24.67 -56.07
CA GLU A 993 -11.91 -24.41 -57.35
C GLU A 993 -11.90 -25.69 -58.22
N GLU A 994 -11.67 -26.86 -57.64
CA GLU A 994 -11.68 -28.15 -58.33
C GLU A 994 -13.03 -28.48 -58.98
N ILE A 995 -14.12 -28.28 -58.24
CA ILE A 995 -15.47 -28.41 -58.77
C ILE A 995 -15.71 -27.45 -59.94
N SER A 996 -15.15 -26.24 -59.87
CA SER A 996 -15.29 -25.23 -60.91
C SER A 996 -14.55 -25.59 -62.22
N ILE A 997 -13.36 -26.20 -62.10
CA ILE A 997 -12.52 -26.61 -63.25
C ILE A 997 -12.84 -28.04 -63.73
N GLY A 998 -13.59 -28.81 -62.95
CA GLY A 998 -14.09 -30.14 -63.27
C GLY A 998 -13.15 -31.29 -62.90
N THR A 999 -12.18 -31.04 -62.02
CA THR A 999 -11.36 -32.06 -61.35
C THR A 999 -12.14 -32.65 -60.16
N ASN A 1000 -11.57 -33.64 -59.47
CA ASN A 1000 -12.24 -34.35 -58.40
C ASN A 1000 -11.57 -34.06 -57.05
N PRO A 1001 -12.25 -33.34 -56.13
CA PRO A 1001 -11.69 -32.85 -54.86
C PRO A 1001 -11.37 -33.91 -53.80
N LEU A 1002 -11.39 -35.19 -54.20
CA LEU A 1002 -11.03 -36.32 -53.35
C LEU A 1002 -9.92 -37.16 -53.99
N ALA A 1003 -9.34 -36.67 -55.09
CA ALA A 1003 -8.31 -37.34 -55.83
C ALA A 1003 -7.21 -36.37 -56.27
N TYR A 1004 -6.12 -36.42 -55.51
CA TYR A 1004 -4.81 -35.80 -55.77
C TYR A 1004 -4.29 -35.87 -57.23
N ASP A 1005 -4.90 -36.66 -58.11
CA ASP A 1005 -4.57 -36.84 -59.53
C ASP A 1005 -5.83 -37.37 -60.24
N THR A 1006 -6.65 -36.47 -60.78
CA THR A 1006 -7.98 -36.80 -61.32
C THR A 1006 -7.90 -37.73 -62.53
N ASP A 1007 -6.94 -37.50 -63.44
CA ASP A 1007 -6.81 -38.28 -64.67
C ASP A 1007 -5.96 -39.55 -64.53
N GLY A 1008 -5.31 -39.71 -63.37
CA GLY A 1008 -4.61 -40.90 -62.93
C GLY A 1008 -3.27 -41.12 -63.62
N ASP A 1009 -2.63 -40.07 -64.09
CA ASP A 1009 -1.40 -40.16 -64.87
C ASP A 1009 -0.10 -39.99 -64.05
N GLY A 1010 -0.23 -39.57 -62.79
CA GLY A 1010 0.80 -39.48 -61.77
C GLY A 1010 1.37 -38.08 -61.54
N ILE A 1011 0.67 -37.03 -61.96
CA ILE A 1011 0.93 -35.62 -61.60
C ILE A 1011 -0.35 -35.10 -60.94
N SER A 1012 -0.24 -34.28 -59.89
CA SER A 1012 -1.45 -33.71 -59.28
C SER A 1012 -2.09 -32.63 -60.12
N ASP A 1013 -3.39 -32.44 -59.95
CA ASP A 1013 -4.17 -31.49 -60.72
C ASP A 1013 -3.62 -30.07 -60.47
N GLY A 1014 -3.32 -29.73 -59.21
CA GLY A 1014 -2.65 -28.46 -58.85
C GLY A 1014 -1.29 -28.28 -59.52
N GLN A 1015 -0.52 -29.37 -59.63
CA GLN A 1015 0.76 -29.32 -60.31
C GLN A 1015 0.62 -29.18 -61.83
N GLU A 1016 -0.45 -29.69 -62.43
CA GLU A 1016 -0.73 -29.56 -63.86
C GLU A 1016 -1.19 -28.15 -64.21
N LEU A 1017 -2.00 -27.49 -63.37
CA LEU A 1017 -2.31 -26.07 -63.52
C LEU A 1017 -1.05 -25.20 -63.49
N ASP A 1018 -0.15 -25.45 -62.53
CA ASP A 1018 1.15 -24.79 -62.40
C ASP A 1018 2.03 -24.97 -63.66
N ASP A 1019 2.07 -26.20 -64.17
CA ASP A 1019 2.83 -26.58 -65.37
C ASP A 1019 2.09 -26.21 -66.68
N LYS A 1020 0.86 -25.66 -66.58
CA LYS A 1020 -0.05 -25.26 -67.68
C LYS A 1020 -0.42 -26.41 -68.60
N THR A 1021 -0.58 -27.60 -68.03
CA THR A 1021 -1.19 -28.78 -68.64
C THR A 1021 -2.65 -28.92 -68.21
N ASP A 1022 -3.39 -29.78 -68.90
CA ASP A 1022 -4.81 -30.04 -68.66
C ASP A 1022 -4.97 -31.19 -67.67
N PRO A 1023 -5.46 -30.95 -66.44
CA PRO A 1023 -5.61 -31.97 -65.39
C PRO A 1023 -6.66 -33.06 -65.70
N LEU A 1024 -7.32 -32.96 -66.86
CA LEU A 1024 -8.28 -33.95 -67.34
C LEU A 1024 -7.77 -34.72 -68.58
N ASP A 1025 -6.54 -34.45 -69.07
CA ASP A 1025 -5.93 -35.13 -70.22
C ASP A 1025 -4.61 -35.85 -69.86
N PRO A 1026 -4.64 -37.19 -69.67
CA PRO A 1026 -3.50 -37.98 -69.17
C PRO A 1026 -2.37 -38.16 -70.21
N SER A 1027 -2.37 -37.35 -71.26
CA SER A 1027 -1.51 -37.47 -72.44
C SER A 1027 -0.73 -36.21 -72.81
N ASP A 1028 -1.00 -35.07 -72.20
CA ASP A 1028 -0.44 -33.78 -72.56
C ASP A 1028 0.90 -33.47 -71.85
N ASN A 1029 1.13 -34.08 -70.68
CA ASN A 1029 2.32 -33.90 -69.85
C ASN A 1029 3.54 -34.78 -70.27
N ARG A 1030 3.46 -35.42 -71.45
CA ARG A 1030 4.52 -36.30 -72.00
C ARG A 1030 5.90 -35.65 -72.12
N VAL A 1031 5.98 -34.33 -72.24
CA VAL A 1031 7.24 -33.58 -72.31
C VAL A 1031 7.79 -33.29 -70.91
N ILE A 1032 6.91 -33.01 -69.95
CA ILE A 1032 7.23 -32.72 -68.54
C ILE A 1032 7.68 -34.00 -67.83
N LYS A 1033 6.97 -35.13 -67.99
CA LYS A 1033 7.42 -36.46 -67.51
C LYS A 1033 8.81 -36.82 -68.01
N ARG A 1034 9.15 -36.45 -69.25
CA ARG A 1034 10.48 -36.72 -69.84
C ARG A 1034 11.59 -35.85 -69.24
N ASN A 1035 11.28 -34.60 -68.88
CA ASN A 1035 12.22 -33.68 -68.24
C ASN A 1035 12.35 -33.97 -66.73
N ARG A 1036 11.26 -34.29 -66.03
CA ARG A 1036 11.28 -34.77 -64.63
C ARG A 1036 11.98 -36.13 -64.51
N LEU A 1037 11.82 -37.07 -65.46
CA LEU A 1037 12.65 -38.30 -65.45
C LEU A 1037 14.14 -38.01 -65.61
N VAL A 1038 14.53 -36.98 -66.37
CA VAL A 1038 15.94 -36.56 -66.52
C VAL A 1038 16.44 -35.84 -65.27
N LEU A 1039 15.59 -35.06 -64.60
CA LEU A 1039 15.91 -34.36 -63.34
C LEU A 1039 15.97 -35.32 -62.14
N ILE A 1040 15.00 -36.23 -62.02
CA ILE A 1040 14.96 -37.30 -61.01
C ILE A 1040 16.11 -38.26 -61.25
N SER A 1041 16.46 -38.61 -62.49
CA SER A 1041 17.68 -39.39 -62.72
C SER A 1041 18.94 -38.58 -62.38
N PHE A 1042 18.98 -37.27 -62.55
CA PHE A 1042 20.08 -36.43 -62.06
C PHE A 1042 20.13 -36.33 -60.52
N SER A 1043 19.00 -36.14 -59.83
CA SER A 1043 18.92 -36.06 -58.37
C SER A 1043 19.14 -37.43 -57.71
N SER A 1044 18.65 -38.50 -58.32
CA SER A 1044 18.89 -39.90 -57.92
C SER A 1044 20.34 -40.29 -58.18
N ILE A 1045 20.99 -39.79 -59.24
CA ILE A 1045 22.43 -40.00 -59.46
C ILE A 1045 23.25 -39.19 -58.46
N ILE A 1046 22.84 -37.97 -58.08
CA ILE A 1046 23.51 -37.18 -57.04
C ILE A 1046 23.30 -37.80 -55.65
N GLY A 1047 22.07 -38.23 -55.32
CA GLY A 1047 21.72 -38.94 -54.10
C GLY A 1047 22.40 -40.32 -54.01
N ALA A 1048 22.44 -41.08 -55.10
CA ALA A 1048 23.20 -42.32 -55.19
C ALA A 1048 24.71 -42.09 -55.22
N MET A 1049 25.22 -40.95 -55.70
CA MET A 1049 26.63 -40.58 -55.56
C MET A 1049 26.95 -40.18 -54.12
N ILE A 1050 26.06 -39.44 -53.44
CA ILE A 1050 26.21 -39.12 -52.01
C ILE A 1050 26.17 -40.42 -51.20
N ILE A 1051 25.22 -41.32 -51.45
CA ILE A 1051 25.16 -42.63 -50.79
C ILE A 1051 26.36 -43.50 -51.19
N TYR A 1052 26.77 -43.59 -52.45
CA TYR A 1052 27.89 -44.46 -52.87
C TYR A 1052 29.25 -43.95 -52.38
N TYR A 1053 29.45 -42.63 -52.28
CA TYR A 1053 30.69 -42.03 -51.78
C TYR A 1053 30.70 -41.79 -50.25
N PHE A 1054 29.55 -41.62 -49.58
CA PHE A 1054 29.44 -41.46 -48.11
C PHE A 1054 28.99 -42.72 -47.35
N SER A 1055 28.37 -43.71 -48.00
CA SER A 1055 28.01 -45.01 -47.38
C SER A 1055 29.21 -45.74 -46.78
N PRO A 1056 30.42 -45.77 -47.39
CA PRO A 1056 31.56 -46.41 -46.75
C PRO A 1056 31.99 -45.73 -45.43
N PHE A 1057 31.59 -44.47 -45.23
CA PHE A 1057 31.94 -43.66 -44.07
C PHE A 1057 30.91 -43.75 -42.93
N ILE A 1058 29.60 -43.83 -43.26
CA ILE A 1058 28.52 -43.95 -42.28
C ILE A 1058 28.35 -45.40 -41.79
N THR A 1059 28.51 -46.39 -42.67
CA THR A 1059 28.27 -47.81 -42.35
C THR A 1059 29.35 -48.44 -41.43
N LYS A 1060 30.47 -47.74 -41.17
CA LYS A 1060 31.50 -48.19 -40.21
C LYS A 1060 31.31 -47.61 -38.80
N ARG A 1061 30.53 -46.52 -38.65
CA ARG A 1061 30.30 -45.83 -37.37
C ARG A 1061 29.01 -46.29 -36.67
N ILE A 1062 27.96 -46.59 -37.42
CA ILE A 1062 26.68 -47.05 -36.86
C ILE A 1062 26.75 -48.52 -36.40
N ARG A 1063 27.51 -49.39 -37.09
CA ARG A 1063 27.60 -50.82 -36.76
C ARG A 1063 28.29 -51.11 -35.41
N LYS A 1064 29.05 -50.16 -34.85
CA LYS A 1064 29.75 -50.33 -33.56
C LYS A 1064 28.94 -49.81 -32.36
N ASN A 1065 28.01 -48.88 -32.58
CA ASN A 1065 27.17 -48.33 -31.51
C ASN A 1065 25.95 -49.22 -31.25
N VAL A 1066 25.30 -49.74 -32.30
CA VAL A 1066 24.12 -50.61 -32.18
C VAL A 1066 24.43 -51.98 -31.56
N GLU A 1067 25.60 -52.58 -31.83
CA GLU A 1067 26.03 -53.82 -31.17
C GLU A 1067 26.36 -53.63 -29.67
N SER A 1068 26.70 -52.41 -29.24
CA SER A 1068 27.08 -52.11 -27.85
C SER A 1068 25.90 -51.79 -26.93
N GLU A 1069 24.77 -51.37 -27.51
CA GLU A 1069 23.50 -51.14 -26.82
C GLU A 1069 22.71 -52.45 -26.68
N TRP A 1070 22.62 -53.27 -27.74
CA TRP A 1070 21.95 -54.57 -27.67
C TRP A 1070 22.57 -55.54 -26.65
N VAL A 1071 23.89 -55.48 -26.44
CA VAL A 1071 24.58 -56.29 -25.43
C VAL A 1071 24.39 -55.74 -24.00
N ARG A 1072 24.28 -54.41 -23.82
CA ARG A 1072 24.03 -53.79 -22.51
C ARG A 1072 22.58 -54.01 -22.05
N GLU A 1073 21.62 -53.91 -22.97
CA GLU A 1073 20.20 -54.13 -22.69
C GLU A 1073 19.89 -55.61 -22.40
N GLY A 1074 20.57 -56.53 -23.09
CA GLY A 1074 20.50 -57.97 -22.81
C GLY A 1074 21.17 -58.43 -21.51
N ILE A 1075 21.98 -57.59 -20.86
CA ILE A 1075 22.56 -57.83 -19.52
C ILE A 1075 21.64 -57.23 -18.44
N ARG A 1076 21.08 -56.04 -18.68
CA ARG A 1076 20.12 -55.36 -17.80
C ARG A 1076 18.84 -56.19 -17.58
N LYS A 1077 18.27 -56.75 -18.66
CA LYS A 1077 17.11 -57.67 -18.61
C LYS A 1077 17.41 -59.05 -17.98
N ARG A 1078 18.69 -59.45 -17.87
CA ARG A 1078 19.11 -60.68 -17.16
C ARG A 1078 19.42 -60.46 -15.68
N GLN A 1079 19.75 -59.24 -15.27
CA GLN A 1079 19.94 -58.86 -13.87
C GLN A 1079 18.61 -58.59 -13.15
N GLN A 1080 17.65 -57.92 -13.80
CA GLN A 1080 16.28 -57.78 -13.28
C GLN A 1080 15.59 -59.14 -13.08
N LYS A 1081 15.70 -60.05 -14.06
CA LYS A 1081 15.16 -61.41 -13.94
C LYS A 1081 15.87 -62.27 -12.88
N SER A 1082 17.04 -61.86 -12.38
CA SER A 1082 17.76 -62.57 -11.31
C SER A 1082 17.46 -62.00 -9.91
N THR A 1083 17.05 -60.74 -9.80
CA THR A 1083 16.61 -60.12 -8.55
C THR A 1083 15.16 -60.48 -8.23
N ASP A 1084 14.30 -60.57 -9.25
CA ASP A 1084 12.88 -60.96 -9.09
C ASP A 1084 12.70 -62.44 -8.75
N ILE A 1085 13.73 -63.28 -8.99
CA ILE A 1085 13.75 -64.71 -8.64
C ILE A 1085 14.24 -64.95 -7.20
N LEU A 1086 14.76 -63.92 -6.50
CA LEU A 1086 15.34 -64.06 -5.15
C LEU A 1086 14.51 -63.43 -4.01
N SER A 1087 13.37 -62.79 -4.28
CA SER A 1087 12.59 -62.07 -3.25
C SER A 1087 11.18 -62.59 -2.97
N ASN A 1088 10.68 -63.65 -3.62
CA ASN A 1088 9.35 -64.18 -3.30
C ASN A 1088 9.34 -65.71 -3.12
N ASP A 1089 9.48 -66.11 -1.86
CA ASP A 1089 9.23 -67.47 -1.38
C ASP A 1089 8.25 -67.38 -0.19
N ASN A 1090 7.01 -67.86 -0.43
CA ASN A 1090 5.92 -68.18 0.52
C ASN A 1090 5.13 -66.99 1.12
N SER A 1091 3.79 -66.94 1.15
CA SER A 1091 2.78 -68.00 1.19
C SER A 1091 1.35 -67.48 0.88
N THR A 1092 0.54 -68.28 0.13
CA THR A 1092 -0.93 -68.57 0.26
C THR A 1092 -1.91 -67.46 0.73
N THR A 1093 -3.09 -67.21 0.15
CA THR A 1093 -4.21 -68.16 -0.12
C THR A 1093 -5.40 -67.44 -0.86
N THR A 1094 -6.14 -68.17 -1.73
CA THR A 1094 -7.61 -68.06 -2.09
C THR A 1094 -8.16 -66.76 -2.72
N THR A 1095 -9.05 -66.69 -3.74
CA THR A 1095 -9.83 -67.60 -4.63
C THR A 1095 -10.57 -66.73 -5.67
N GLU A 1096 -10.69 -67.20 -6.93
CA GLU A 1096 -11.81 -67.02 -7.92
C GLU A 1096 -12.22 -65.58 -8.35
N GLN A 1097 -12.57 -65.21 -9.59
CA GLN A 1097 -13.04 -65.93 -10.80
C GLN A 1097 -13.00 -64.99 -12.04
N GLU A 1098 -12.74 -65.57 -13.23
CA GLU A 1098 -13.18 -65.28 -14.63
C GLU A 1098 -13.72 -63.87 -15.02
N ASP A 1099 -13.45 -63.29 -16.19
CA ASP A 1099 -13.53 -63.89 -17.54
C ASP A 1099 -12.85 -63.03 -18.66
N LYS A 1100 -12.75 -63.65 -19.85
CA LYS A 1100 -12.14 -63.25 -21.15
C LYS A 1100 -12.75 -61.97 -21.75
N THR A 1101 -12.12 -61.22 -22.68
CA THR A 1101 -11.64 -61.53 -24.06
C THR A 1101 -10.89 -60.28 -24.59
N LEU A 1102 -9.63 -60.35 -25.07
CA LEU A 1102 -9.13 -60.63 -26.44
C LEU A 1102 -9.26 -59.49 -27.49
N GLU A 1103 -8.07 -58.95 -27.83
CA GLU A 1103 -7.53 -58.52 -29.16
C GLU A 1103 -8.22 -57.37 -29.92
N THR A 1104 -7.52 -56.42 -30.55
CA THR A 1104 -6.10 -56.34 -30.97
C THR A 1104 -5.68 -54.89 -31.13
#